data_AF-A0A1V5TQ66-F1
#
_entry.id   AF-A0A1V5TQ66-F1
#
_cell.length_a   1.000
_cell.length_b   1.000
_cell.length_c   1.000
_cell.angle_alpha   90.00
_cell.angle_beta   90.00
_cell.angle_gamma   90.00
#
_symmetry.space_group_name_H-M   'P 1'
#
loop_
_entity.id
_entity.type
_entity.pdbx_description
1 polymer ?
#
loop_
_entity_poly.entity_id
_entity_poly.type
_entity_poly.pdbx_seq_one_letter_code
_entity_poly.pdbx_strand_id
1 'polypeptide(L)'
;MKKKTQPPQTAQYAPPPGYGYPAPPSAPRPPQKKGGCFGCFTGFVVAGAAVLLVAALALWWISGRDSANMTLGKASAAVTQTVPSSGGTVSITQGSMAGMKIEVPDGAYPEATKFKVSASEIKQSVFDDNFNPITPLISVENGGEMSSVPMKVTIPISISDDEFAMGFYYDRKSGELSGMPLVSLNNNQITVEATHFSDFLISKVMKNELNDIVIRTGYYPGRDDFQFINYGSSIEPEGHCAGQAMASIWYYNEKGLTSGKRLFGKFDNNGSQVKTPKFQWDDAFAYRFASVIQNKSDWDNRWLNLVLNIEDKSSRMTYYALAYSMSTTNRPQLMSIKGTDRNGNPAGHAVVAYRIEANRIYVADPNYPGKSDRYVEFNTFTSGFNPYSSGANARDIATGNPIVFTTFYYVPVGALIKWETIGREYQKVLTGEIGNDLFPDKCDIEWLSKIDEKTGEETWEKCTDEMTLSYDRTAAVSKTLAGKIKIRLTNCNDKQVTYLYLGTTYKKTAKTDSSGIAEIGAVSLKKGVNDLGICIDHITGRDVNGNEIDSFSNFKRIKIIYDNTDLTGDWTVKIEPTSGSLLTFMEEVVAQLIYRFKLTDSIDQARTEAKNNVAIEPGAVTSDAVFNFKKDGGSKTNSYVVTVKYKDDKGKPMTATCNTVLKQDGSLKMSFWDSKTASRIVLEGFLLEDNTLGGKFDLKVFGMLNGALEGTWKLTRKP
;
A
#
# COMPACT_ATOMS: atom_id res chain seq x y z
N MET A 1 -23.17 8.51 -56.86
CA MET A 1 -24.21 7.87 -56.02
C MET A 1 -23.52 7.11 -54.88
N LYS A 2 -23.47 7.71 -53.68
CA LYS A 2 -22.98 7.04 -52.46
C LYS A 2 -23.97 7.39 -51.33
N LYS A 3 -24.55 6.34 -50.75
CA LYS A 3 -25.58 6.40 -49.70
C LYS A 3 -25.01 7.02 -48.43
N LYS A 4 -25.74 7.98 -47.84
CA LYS A 4 -25.57 8.44 -46.47
C LYS A 4 -26.10 7.35 -45.53
N THR A 5 -25.27 6.87 -44.61
CA THR A 5 -25.68 6.05 -43.46
C THR A 5 -25.89 6.97 -42.26
N GLN A 6 -27.08 6.93 -41.67
CA GLN A 6 -27.41 7.56 -40.39
C GLN A 6 -26.66 6.88 -39.24
N PRO A 7 -26.27 7.61 -38.19
CA PRO A 7 -25.79 7.00 -36.95
C PRO A 7 -26.95 6.33 -36.18
N PRO A 8 -26.68 5.26 -35.42
CA PRO A 8 -27.69 4.51 -34.68
C PRO A 8 -28.26 5.31 -33.51
N GLN A 9 -29.58 5.22 -33.33
CA GLN A 9 -30.31 5.75 -32.19
C GLN A 9 -29.83 5.07 -30.89
N THR A 10 -29.49 5.89 -29.89
CA THR A 10 -29.24 5.45 -28.52
C THR A 10 -30.55 4.97 -27.90
N ALA A 11 -30.57 3.70 -27.48
CA ALA A 11 -31.65 3.15 -26.68
C ALA A 11 -31.63 3.80 -25.29
N GLN A 12 -32.74 4.44 -24.91
CA GLN A 12 -32.97 4.91 -23.54
C GLN A 12 -33.07 3.69 -22.61
N TYR A 13 -32.11 3.57 -21.68
CA TYR A 13 -32.22 2.64 -20.57
C TYR A 13 -33.19 3.20 -19.53
N ALA A 14 -34.30 2.48 -19.30
CA ALA A 14 -35.15 2.70 -18.14
C ALA A 14 -34.38 2.28 -16.86
N PRO A 15 -34.51 3.02 -15.74
CA PRO A 15 -33.90 2.62 -14.48
C PRO A 15 -34.50 1.29 -14.00
N PRO A 16 -33.70 0.41 -13.36
CA PRO A 16 -34.18 -0.85 -12.83
C PRO A 16 -35.19 -0.62 -11.69
N PRO A 17 -36.23 -1.47 -11.55
CA PRO A 17 -37.16 -1.38 -10.43
C PRO A 17 -36.43 -1.63 -9.11
N GLY A 18 -36.72 -0.77 -8.12
CA GLY A 18 -36.13 -0.84 -6.79
C GLY A 18 -36.41 -2.19 -6.12
N TYR A 19 -35.35 -2.89 -5.72
CA TYR A 19 -35.45 -4.06 -4.87
C TYR A 19 -35.86 -3.63 -3.46
N GLY A 20 -37.13 -3.83 -3.13
CA GLY A 20 -37.62 -3.81 -1.77
C GLY A 20 -37.11 -5.06 -1.03
N TYR A 21 -36.32 -4.87 0.02
CA TYR A 21 -35.99 -5.94 0.94
C TYR A 21 -37.23 -6.33 1.76
N PRO A 22 -37.60 -7.62 1.86
CA PRO A 22 -38.57 -8.05 2.85
C PRO A 22 -37.98 -7.91 4.26
N ALA A 23 -38.81 -7.43 5.19
CA ALA A 23 -38.46 -7.30 6.60
C ALA A 23 -38.04 -8.67 7.20
N PRO A 24 -37.03 -8.71 8.08
CA PRO A 24 -36.61 -9.96 8.71
C PRO A 24 -37.71 -10.51 9.64
N PRO A 25 -37.85 -11.85 9.75
CA PRO A 25 -38.83 -12.47 10.63
C PRO A 25 -38.51 -12.14 12.10
N SER A 26 -39.55 -11.78 12.84
CA SER A 26 -39.51 -11.50 14.26
C SER A 26 -39.01 -12.70 15.06
N ALA A 27 -37.97 -12.49 15.87
CA ALA A 27 -37.46 -13.49 16.82
C ALA A 27 -38.51 -13.86 17.88
N PRO A 28 -38.51 -15.10 18.41
CA PRO A 28 -39.45 -15.52 19.45
C PRO A 28 -39.20 -14.78 20.76
N ARG A 29 -40.28 -14.34 21.41
CA ARG A 29 -40.24 -13.69 22.73
C ARG A 29 -39.74 -14.68 23.80
N PRO A 30 -38.79 -14.28 24.68
CA PRO A 30 -38.45 -15.07 25.85
C PRO A 30 -39.56 -14.99 26.91
N PRO A 31 -39.70 -16.01 27.77
CA PRO A 31 -40.80 -16.10 28.71
C PRO A 31 -40.71 -15.05 29.82
N GLN A 32 -41.85 -14.45 30.13
CA GLN A 32 -42.05 -13.50 31.22
C GLN A 32 -41.65 -14.11 32.57
N LYS A 33 -40.64 -13.55 33.23
CA LYS A 33 -40.48 -13.65 34.68
C LYS A 33 -41.06 -12.39 35.34
N LYS A 34 -41.96 -12.61 36.29
CA LYS A 34 -42.62 -11.59 37.10
C LYS A 34 -41.64 -10.95 38.08
N GLY A 35 -41.80 -9.62 38.24
CA GLY A 35 -41.58 -8.90 39.50
C GLY A 35 -40.21 -8.26 39.70
N GLY A 36 -40.19 -6.92 39.80
CA GLY A 36 -39.10 -6.21 40.49
C GLY A 36 -38.77 -4.82 39.96
N CYS A 37 -39.34 -3.80 40.62
CA CYS A 37 -38.82 -2.43 40.80
C CYS A 37 -38.56 -1.56 39.55
N PHE A 38 -39.60 -0.83 39.15
CA PHE A 38 -39.51 0.38 38.32
C PHE A 38 -39.08 1.57 39.18
N GLY A 39 -37.96 2.20 38.85
CA GLY A 39 -37.58 3.49 39.44
C GLY A 39 -36.06 3.67 39.51
N CYS A 40 -35.41 3.92 38.36
CA CYS A 40 -34.12 4.64 38.24
C CYS A 40 -33.55 4.69 36.81
N PHE A 41 -34.13 3.99 35.82
CA PHE A 41 -33.52 3.87 34.48
C PHE A 41 -34.00 4.85 33.40
N THR A 42 -35.00 5.69 33.67
CA THR A 42 -35.47 6.71 32.71
C THR A 42 -34.62 7.99 32.69
N GLY A 43 -33.77 8.21 33.70
CA GLY A 43 -32.84 9.35 33.73
C GLY A 43 -31.58 9.17 32.87
N PHE A 44 -31.10 7.94 32.68
CA PHE A 44 -29.86 7.66 31.94
C PHE A 44 -30.04 7.62 30.42
N VAL A 45 -31.22 7.24 29.92
CA VAL A 45 -31.50 7.18 28.47
C VAL A 45 -31.73 8.57 27.88
N VAL A 46 -32.34 9.50 28.65
CA VAL A 46 -32.53 10.90 28.22
C VAL A 46 -31.22 11.70 28.30
N ALA A 47 -30.38 11.45 29.33
CA ALA A 47 -29.06 12.08 29.43
C ALA A 47 -28.08 11.58 28.35
N GLY A 48 -28.07 10.28 28.03
CA GLY A 48 -27.23 9.73 26.96
C GLY A 48 -27.62 10.24 25.57
N ALA A 49 -28.91 10.37 25.28
CA ALA A 49 -29.40 10.97 24.03
C ALA A 49 -29.07 12.46 23.93
N ALA A 50 -29.19 13.23 25.02
CA ALA A 50 -28.82 14.64 25.05
C ALA A 50 -27.31 14.86 24.88
N VAL A 51 -26.46 14.03 25.50
CA VAL A 51 -24.99 14.09 25.32
C VAL A 51 -24.59 13.72 23.88
N LEU A 52 -25.23 12.73 23.27
CA LEU A 52 -24.99 12.39 21.86
C LEU A 52 -25.50 13.49 20.90
N LEU A 53 -26.61 14.15 21.21
CA LEU A 53 -27.13 15.27 20.41
C LEU A 53 -26.26 16.51 20.56
N VAL A 54 -25.76 16.81 21.75
CA VAL A 54 -24.80 17.90 22.00
C VAL A 54 -23.44 17.59 21.38
N ALA A 55 -22.98 16.34 21.42
CA ALA A 55 -21.76 15.92 20.72
C ALA A 55 -21.91 15.96 19.20
N ALA A 56 -23.07 15.54 18.67
CA ALA A 56 -23.38 15.63 17.24
C ALA A 56 -23.56 17.08 16.78
N LEU A 57 -24.20 17.94 17.58
CA LEU A 57 -24.31 19.38 17.32
C LEU A 57 -22.97 20.09 17.46
N ALA A 58 -22.12 19.69 18.41
CA ALA A 58 -20.76 20.21 18.54
C ALA A 58 -19.87 19.74 17.39
N LEU A 59 -19.97 18.47 16.97
CA LEU A 59 -19.27 17.95 15.79
C LEU A 59 -19.77 18.62 14.51
N TRP A 60 -21.08 18.85 14.37
CA TRP A 60 -21.67 19.60 13.27
C TRP A 60 -21.19 21.07 13.27
N TRP A 61 -21.18 21.72 14.42
CA TRP A 61 -20.71 23.10 14.59
C TRP A 61 -19.20 23.27 14.38
N ILE A 62 -18.39 22.25 14.71
CA ILE A 62 -16.94 22.23 14.47
C ILE A 62 -16.64 21.87 13.00
N SER A 63 -17.38 20.93 12.39
CA SER A 63 -17.19 20.50 11.00
C SER A 63 -17.62 21.52 9.94
N GLY A 64 -18.45 22.49 10.33
CA GLY A 64 -18.91 23.57 9.45
C GLY A 64 -18.09 24.87 9.54
N ARG A 65 -17.04 24.92 10.36
CA ARG A 65 -16.16 26.10 10.46
C ARG A 65 -15.04 26.02 9.42
N ASP A 66 -14.77 27.16 8.81
CA ASP A 66 -13.55 27.39 8.06
C ASP A 66 -12.34 27.22 8.99
N SER A 67 -11.24 26.73 8.43
CA SER A 67 -9.94 26.61 9.08
C SER A 67 -9.46 27.97 9.58
N ALA A 68 -8.73 27.97 10.69
CA ALA A 68 -8.11 29.16 11.25
C ALA A 68 -6.87 29.64 10.46
N ASN A 69 -6.46 28.91 9.41
CA ASN A 69 -5.26 29.24 8.64
C ASN A 69 -5.37 30.55 7.85
N MET A 70 -6.60 31.00 7.55
CA MET A 70 -6.88 32.31 6.99
C MET A 70 -8.06 32.96 7.71
N THR A 71 -7.90 34.23 8.06
CA THR A 71 -9.02 35.06 8.55
C THR A 71 -9.57 35.88 7.39
N LEU A 72 -10.84 35.65 7.07
CA LEU A 72 -11.50 36.25 5.92
C LEU A 72 -12.44 37.40 6.33
N GLY A 73 -12.49 38.43 5.49
CA GLY A 73 -13.53 39.45 5.52
C GLY A 73 -14.87 38.92 4.99
N LYS A 74 -15.89 39.79 5.00
CA LYS A 74 -17.19 39.47 4.41
C LYS A 74 -17.03 39.34 2.89
N ALA A 75 -17.63 38.30 2.30
CA ALA A 75 -17.69 38.16 0.86
C ALA A 75 -18.37 39.37 0.21
N SER A 76 -17.71 39.93 -0.79
CA SER A 76 -18.17 41.06 -1.60
C SER A 76 -18.69 40.60 -2.96
N ALA A 77 -19.30 41.53 -3.70
CA ALA A 77 -20.24 41.31 -4.81
C ALA A 77 -19.98 40.09 -5.69
N ALA A 78 -21.06 39.35 -5.95
CA ALA A 78 -21.05 38.16 -6.78
C ALA A 78 -21.37 38.51 -8.25
N VAL A 79 -20.50 38.15 -9.19
CA VAL A 79 -20.87 38.11 -10.62
C VAL A 79 -21.53 36.77 -10.87
N THR A 80 -22.72 36.79 -11.47
CA THR A 80 -23.43 35.57 -11.88
C THR A 80 -23.64 35.59 -13.38
N GLN A 81 -23.15 34.58 -14.08
CA GLN A 81 -23.28 34.45 -15.53
C GLN A 81 -23.49 32.98 -15.91
N THR A 82 -24.40 32.73 -16.84
CA THR A 82 -24.57 31.40 -17.43
C THR A 82 -23.79 31.33 -18.74
N VAL A 83 -22.97 30.29 -18.88
CA VAL A 83 -22.19 30.01 -20.09
C VAL A 83 -22.81 28.80 -20.80
N PRO A 84 -23.10 28.87 -22.11
CA PRO A 84 -23.64 27.73 -22.85
C PRO A 84 -22.60 26.62 -23.01
N SER A 85 -23.03 25.41 -23.40
CA SER A 85 -22.13 24.28 -23.66
C SER A 85 -21.14 24.55 -24.81
N SER A 86 -21.47 25.47 -25.72
CA SER A 86 -20.59 25.97 -26.79
C SER A 86 -19.41 26.83 -26.30
N GLY A 87 -19.29 27.04 -24.99
CA GLY A 87 -18.27 27.89 -24.37
C GLY A 87 -18.67 29.38 -24.30
N GLY A 88 -17.78 30.17 -23.71
CA GLY A 88 -17.93 31.61 -23.51
C GLY A 88 -16.99 32.18 -22.45
N THR A 89 -17.17 33.45 -22.09
CA THR A 89 -16.31 34.13 -21.12
C THR A 89 -17.14 34.73 -19.99
N VAL A 90 -16.78 34.42 -18.75
CA VAL A 90 -17.27 35.14 -17.57
C VAL A 90 -16.33 36.31 -17.30
N SER A 91 -16.85 37.55 -17.34
CA SER A 91 -16.04 38.77 -17.13
C SER A 91 -16.47 39.51 -15.88
N ILE A 92 -15.51 39.85 -15.03
CA ILE A 92 -15.73 40.65 -13.82
C ILE A 92 -15.36 42.10 -14.10
N THR A 93 -16.34 43.01 -14.05
CA THR A 93 -16.17 44.42 -14.43
C THR A 93 -16.16 45.39 -13.25
N GLN A 94 -16.47 44.92 -12.05
CA GLN A 94 -16.61 45.75 -10.85
C GLN A 94 -16.00 45.05 -9.62
N GLY A 95 -15.75 45.83 -8.56
CA GLY A 95 -15.19 45.35 -7.29
C GLY A 95 -13.67 45.13 -7.33
N SER A 96 -13.14 44.51 -6.28
CA SER A 96 -11.69 44.24 -6.11
C SER A 96 -11.10 43.26 -7.13
N MET A 97 -11.94 42.72 -8.01
CA MET A 97 -11.63 41.70 -9.01
C MET A 97 -11.90 42.19 -10.43
N ALA A 98 -12.15 43.49 -10.60
CA ALA A 98 -12.41 44.09 -11.91
C ALA A 98 -11.24 43.81 -12.86
N GLY A 99 -11.57 43.24 -14.03
CA GLY A 99 -10.62 42.80 -15.06
C GLY A 99 -10.37 41.29 -15.07
N MET A 100 -10.78 40.53 -14.04
CA MET A 100 -10.70 39.08 -14.06
C MET A 100 -11.64 38.46 -15.10
N LYS A 101 -11.15 37.41 -15.78
CA LYS A 101 -11.91 36.64 -16.77
C LYS A 101 -11.77 35.14 -16.53
N ILE A 102 -12.85 34.40 -16.79
CA ILE A 102 -12.85 32.94 -16.89
C ILE A 102 -13.27 32.59 -18.32
N GLU A 103 -12.36 32.02 -19.09
CA GLU A 103 -12.60 31.50 -20.42
C GLU A 103 -13.00 30.03 -20.32
N VAL A 104 -14.23 29.74 -20.71
CA VAL A 104 -14.81 28.40 -20.71
C VAL A 104 -14.83 27.93 -22.16
N PRO A 105 -13.99 26.97 -22.55
CA PRO A 105 -13.94 26.49 -23.93
C PRO A 105 -15.19 25.68 -24.29
N ASP A 106 -15.41 25.52 -25.60
CA ASP A 106 -16.42 24.61 -26.13
C ASP A 106 -16.22 23.19 -25.60
N GLY A 107 -17.31 22.52 -25.24
CA GLY A 107 -17.29 21.17 -24.69
C GLY A 107 -16.72 21.05 -23.27
N ALA A 108 -16.40 22.16 -22.59
CA ALA A 108 -15.99 22.14 -21.18
C ALA A 108 -17.08 21.51 -20.28
N TYR A 109 -18.35 21.82 -20.58
CA TYR A 109 -19.53 21.25 -19.92
C TYR A 109 -20.55 20.80 -20.97
N PRO A 110 -21.28 19.69 -20.74
CA PRO A 110 -22.27 19.18 -21.68
C PRO A 110 -23.52 20.07 -21.77
N GLU A 111 -23.79 20.86 -20.74
CA GLU A 111 -24.96 21.73 -20.62
C GLU A 111 -24.57 23.15 -20.22
N ALA A 112 -25.51 24.09 -20.36
CA ALA A 112 -25.31 25.46 -19.93
C ALA A 112 -25.04 25.52 -18.42
N THR A 113 -23.91 26.10 -18.03
CA THR A 113 -23.42 26.08 -16.65
C THR A 113 -23.44 27.48 -16.06
N LYS A 114 -24.02 27.61 -14.87
CA LYS A 114 -24.12 28.89 -14.14
C LYS A 114 -22.89 29.07 -13.27
N PHE A 115 -22.14 30.14 -13.51
CA PHE A 115 -21.00 30.56 -12.71
C PHE A 115 -21.41 31.69 -11.76
N LYS A 116 -21.04 31.56 -10.49
CA LYS A 116 -21.15 32.62 -9.49
C LYS A 116 -19.75 32.85 -8.89
N VAL A 117 -19.18 34.02 -9.15
CA VAL A 117 -17.85 34.40 -8.66
C VAL A 117 -18.00 35.43 -7.56
N SER A 118 -17.36 35.22 -6.41
CA SER A 118 -17.32 36.17 -5.29
C SER A 118 -15.90 36.29 -4.72
N ALA A 119 -15.66 37.33 -3.92
CA ALA A 119 -14.34 37.59 -3.34
C ALA A 119 -14.42 37.98 -1.87
N SER A 120 -13.55 37.40 -1.05
CA SER A 120 -13.41 37.70 0.38
C SER A 120 -12.01 38.25 0.66
N GLU A 121 -11.92 39.41 1.32
CA GLU A 121 -10.65 39.98 1.76
C GLU A 121 -9.89 39.00 2.66
N ILE A 122 -8.59 38.82 2.45
CA ILE A 122 -7.72 38.05 3.34
C ILE A 122 -7.12 39.02 4.34
N LYS A 123 -7.57 38.95 5.60
CA LYS A 123 -7.11 39.86 6.67
C LYS A 123 -5.82 39.38 7.32
N GLN A 124 -5.68 38.07 7.42
CA GLN A 124 -4.53 37.42 8.02
C GLN A 124 -4.40 36.00 7.47
N SER A 125 -3.17 35.53 7.31
CA SER A 125 -2.81 34.13 7.07
C SER A 125 -1.74 33.66 8.05
N VAL A 126 -1.68 32.35 8.29
CA VAL A 126 -0.64 31.72 9.15
C VAL A 126 0.44 31.00 8.33
N PHE A 127 0.39 31.11 7.01
CA PHE A 127 1.42 30.59 6.10
C PHE A 127 2.74 31.37 6.25
N ASP A 128 3.82 30.82 5.68
CA ASP A 128 5.15 31.39 5.79
C ASP A 128 5.27 32.82 5.23
N ASP A 129 6.36 33.51 5.58
CA ASP A 129 6.62 34.89 5.14
C ASP A 129 6.76 35.03 3.61
N ASN A 130 6.95 33.92 2.89
CA ASN A 130 7.02 33.87 1.44
C ASN A 130 5.64 33.75 0.78
N PHE A 131 4.59 33.54 1.56
CA PHE A 131 3.21 33.54 1.11
C PHE A 131 2.58 34.92 1.29
N ASN A 132 2.60 35.72 0.23
CA ASN A 132 2.06 37.08 0.21
C ASN A 132 0.88 37.18 -0.78
N PRO A 133 -0.37 36.94 -0.34
CA PRO A 133 -1.55 37.11 -1.18
C PRO A 133 -1.65 38.52 -1.78
N ILE A 134 -1.84 38.60 -3.09
CA ILE A 134 -2.04 39.85 -3.84
C ILE A 134 -3.43 39.96 -4.44
N THR A 135 -4.28 38.96 -4.20
CA THR A 135 -5.70 38.98 -4.51
C THR A 135 -6.50 38.63 -3.24
N PRO A 136 -7.79 39.00 -3.17
CA PRO A 136 -8.70 38.38 -2.20
C PRO A 136 -8.80 36.86 -2.44
N LEU A 137 -9.42 36.15 -1.50
CA LEU A 137 -9.84 34.77 -1.72
C LEU A 137 -11.02 34.76 -2.68
N ILE A 138 -10.86 34.07 -3.80
CA ILE A 138 -11.79 34.00 -4.92
C ILE A 138 -12.58 32.70 -4.80
N SER A 139 -13.91 32.81 -4.74
CA SER A 139 -14.80 31.65 -4.76
C SER A 139 -15.56 31.62 -6.07
N VAL A 140 -15.48 30.50 -6.79
CA VAL A 140 -16.24 30.25 -8.03
C VAL A 140 -17.15 29.05 -7.83
N GLU A 141 -18.45 29.29 -7.78
CA GLU A 141 -19.48 28.25 -7.71
C GLU A 141 -20.00 27.98 -9.14
N ASN A 142 -19.80 26.75 -9.63
CA ASN A 142 -20.27 26.28 -10.94
C ASN A 142 -21.01 24.93 -10.89
N GLY A 143 -21.34 24.44 -9.69
CA GLY A 143 -21.89 23.09 -9.46
C GLY A 143 -20.86 22.05 -9.01
N GLY A 144 -19.56 22.38 -8.99
CA GLY A 144 -18.51 21.51 -8.45
C GLY A 144 -18.10 20.35 -9.35
N GLU A 145 -18.65 20.29 -10.57
CA GLU A 145 -18.20 19.34 -11.58
C GLU A 145 -16.85 19.75 -12.18
N MET A 146 -16.15 18.76 -12.73
CA MET A 146 -14.86 18.97 -13.36
C MET A 146 -15.08 19.09 -14.86
N SER A 147 -14.53 20.12 -15.47
CA SER A 147 -14.63 20.33 -16.90
C SER A 147 -13.86 19.26 -17.68
N SER A 148 -14.39 18.91 -18.84
CA SER A 148 -13.74 18.00 -19.80
C SER A 148 -12.53 18.66 -20.46
N VAL A 149 -12.58 19.99 -20.61
CA VAL A 149 -11.50 20.81 -21.17
C VAL A 149 -11.08 21.85 -20.12
N PRO A 150 -9.77 22.04 -19.84
CA PRO A 150 -9.32 23.07 -18.90
C PRO A 150 -9.82 24.47 -19.25
N MET A 151 -10.31 25.20 -18.24
CA MET A 151 -10.68 26.61 -18.36
C MET A 151 -9.47 27.48 -18.07
N LYS A 152 -9.36 28.64 -18.73
CA LYS A 152 -8.33 29.64 -18.41
C LYS A 152 -8.92 30.72 -17.51
N VAL A 153 -8.18 31.08 -16.47
CA VAL A 153 -8.55 32.13 -15.53
C VAL A 153 -7.47 33.19 -15.56
N THR A 154 -7.82 34.35 -16.09
CA THR A 154 -6.91 35.48 -16.23
C THR A 154 -7.24 36.54 -15.20
N ILE A 155 -6.27 36.90 -14.36
CA ILE A 155 -6.45 37.73 -13.18
C ILE A 155 -5.49 38.92 -13.25
N PRO A 156 -5.98 40.17 -13.13
CA PRO A 156 -5.12 41.33 -12.97
C PRO A 156 -4.35 41.24 -11.66
N ILE A 157 -3.05 41.48 -11.73
CA ILE A 157 -2.14 41.53 -10.58
C ILE A 157 -1.20 42.72 -10.71
N SER A 158 -0.38 42.98 -9.70
CA SER A 158 0.71 43.95 -9.78
C SER A 158 1.92 43.40 -9.05
N ILE A 159 2.96 43.09 -9.82
CA ILE A 159 4.25 42.60 -9.32
C ILE A 159 5.40 43.32 -10.03
N SER A 160 6.56 43.40 -9.39
CA SER A 160 7.80 43.92 -10.00
C SER A 160 8.58 42.85 -10.76
N ASP A 161 9.59 43.25 -11.54
CA ASP A 161 10.41 42.34 -12.36
C ASP A 161 11.19 41.31 -11.52
N ASP A 162 11.47 41.60 -10.25
CA ASP A 162 12.14 40.73 -9.30
C ASP A 162 11.17 39.86 -8.47
N GLU A 163 9.86 39.98 -8.72
CA GLU A 163 8.82 39.18 -8.08
C GLU A 163 8.31 38.06 -9.01
N PHE A 164 7.85 36.97 -8.41
CA PHE A 164 7.15 35.86 -9.04
C PHE A 164 5.78 35.70 -8.39
N ALA A 165 4.75 35.35 -9.16
CA ALA A 165 3.41 35.10 -8.66
C ALA A 165 2.85 33.77 -9.15
N MET A 166 2.04 33.13 -8.31
CA MET A 166 1.44 31.84 -8.57
C MET A 166 0.05 31.73 -7.94
N GLY A 167 -0.85 31.01 -8.60
CA GLY A 167 -2.17 30.69 -8.07
C GLY A 167 -2.13 29.47 -7.14
N PHE A 168 -2.93 29.52 -6.08
CA PHE A 168 -3.15 28.41 -5.16
C PHE A 168 -4.63 28.22 -4.91
N TYR A 169 -5.11 26.98 -5.04
CA TYR A 169 -6.35 26.55 -4.41
C TYR A 169 -6.19 26.54 -2.89
N TYR A 170 -7.26 26.87 -2.18
CA TYR A 170 -7.37 26.84 -0.73
C TYR A 170 -8.62 26.03 -0.35
N ASP A 171 -8.42 24.92 0.35
CA ASP A 171 -9.53 24.20 0.97
C ASP A 171 -9.88 24.86 2.30
N ARG A 172 -11.02 25.53 2.37
CA ARG A 172 -11.47 26.19 3.60
C ARG A 172 -11.61 25.25 4.79
N LYS A 173 -11.92 23.97 4.58
CA LYS A 173 -12.16 23.04 5.69
C LYS A 173 -10.86 22.57 6.31
N SER A 174 -9.93 22.08 5.49
CA SER A 174 -8.63 21.60 5.96
C SER A 174 -7.64 22.75 6.20
N GLY A 175 -7.85 23.89 5.55
CA GLY A 175 -6.91 25.01 5.53
C GLY A 175 -5.69 24.77 4.67
N GLU A 176 -5.74 23.81 3.76
CA GLU A 176 -4.62 23.39 2.92
C GLU A 176 -4.54 24.18 1.62
N LEU A 177 -3.31 24.38 1.14
CA LEU A 177 -3.02 24.98 -0.16
C LEU A 177 -2.62 23.92 -1.18
N SER A 178 -2.99 24.13 -2.43
CA SER A 178 -2.50 23.37 -3.59
C SER A 178 -2.22 24.31 -4.75
N GLY A 179 -1.04 24.20 -5.36
CA GLY A 179 -0.69 25.02 -6.52
C GLY A 179 -1.66 24.85 -7.69
N MET A 180 -1.83 25.91 -8.47
CA MET A 180 -2.57 25.91 -9.74
C MET A 180 -1.59 25.84 -10.92
N PRO A 181 -1.98 25.22 -12.05
CA PRO A 181 -1.18 25.25 -13.27
C PRO A 181 -1.04 26.69 -13.78
N LEU A 182 0.19 27.12 -14.05
CA LEU A 182 0.53 28.44 -14.56
C LEU A 182 0.63 28.41 -16.10
N VAL A 183 -0.10 29.31 -16.77
CA VAL A 183 -0.08 29.44 -18.24
C VAL A 183 0.87 30.54 -18.67
N SER A 184 0.68 31.73 -18.11
CA SER A 184 1.50 32.91 -18.38
C SER A 184 1.51 33.85 -17.18
N LEU A 185 2.60 34.60 -17.05
CA LEU A 185 2.80 35.60 -16.01
C LEU A 185 3.49 36.82 -16.61
N ASN A 186 2.96 38.01 -16.32
CA ASN A 186 3.66 39.27 -16.48
C ASN A 186 3.35 40.18 -15.28
N ASN A 187 3.93 41.38 -15.25
CA ASN A 187 3.84 42.28 -14.11
C ASN A 187 2.41 42.73 -13.77
N ASN A 188 1.49 42.66 -14.73
CA ASN A 188 0.13 43.19 -14.59
C ASN A 188 -0.95 42.10 -14.62
N GLN A 189 -0.60 40.86 -14.95
CA GLN A 189 -1.56 39.80 -15.19
C GLN A 189 -0.94 38.41 -15.02
N ILE A 190 -1.74 37.51 -14.47
CA ILE A 190 -1.46 36.08 -14.41
C ILE A 190 -2.61 35.31 -15.06
N THR A 191 -2.27 34.26 -15.81
CA THR A 191 -3.24 33.29 -16.31
C THR A 191 -2.93 31.92 -15.72
N VAL A 192 -3.94 31.30 -15.10
CA VAL A 192 -3.88 29.95 -14.54
C VAL A 192 -4.94 29.06 -15.20
N GLU A 193 -4.79 27.75 -15.08
CA GLU A 193 -5.81 26.80 -15.53
C GLU A 193 -6.59 26.17 -14.38
N ALA A 194 -7.85 25.88 -14.66
CA ALA A 194 -8.75 25.20 -13.76
C ALA A 194 -9.57 24.16 -14.52
N THR A 195 -9.54 22.91 -14.04
CA THR A 195 -10.46 21.85 -14.47
C THR A 195 -11.60 21.67 -13.51
N HIS A 196 -11.52 22.30 -12.34
CA HIS A 196 -12.58 22.39 -11.34
C HIS A 196 -12.32 23.68 -10.55
N PHE A 197 -13.32 24.19 -9.86
CA PHE A 197 -13.14 25.31 -8.96
C PHE A 197 -13.22 24.85 -7.50
N SER A 198 -12.15 25.12 -6.78
CA SER A 198 -12.17 25.36 -5.33
C SER A 198 -11.95 26.86 -5.10
N ASP A 199 -12.05 27.30 -3.86
CA ASP A 199 -11.56 28.64 -3.52
C ASP A 199 -10.09 28.77 -3.90
N PHE A 200 -9.68 29.93 -4.42
CA PHE A 200 -8.30 30.16 -4.83
C PHE A 200 -7.87 31.62 -4.68
N LEU A 201 -6.57 31.86 -4.77
CA LEU A 201 -5.97 33.18 -4.70
C LEU A 201 -4.65 33.21 -5.45
N ILE A 202 -4.13 34.40 -5.73
CA ILE A 202 -2.77 34.59 -6.23
C ILE A 202 -1.90 35.13 -5.10
N SER A 203 -0.73 34.52 -4.94
CA SER A 203 0.29 34.92 -3.99
C SER A 203 1.60 35.23 -4.73
N LYS A 204 2.41 36.13 -4.17
CA LYS A 204 3.72 36.49 -4.71
C LYS A 204 4.86 36.20 -3.74
N VAL A 205 6.06 36.11 -4.32
CA VAL A 205 7.33 35.91 -3.63
C VAL A 205 8.45 36.59 -4.41
N MET A 206 9.49 37.04 -3.71
CA MET A 206 10.70 37.56 -4.36
C MET A 206 11.44 36.41 -5.05
N LYS A 207 11.87 36.60 -6.31
CA LYS A 207 12.61 35.59 -7.07
C LYS A 207 13.90 35.16 -6.37
N ASN A 208 14.55 36.08 -5.65
CA ASN A 208 15.76 35.78 -4.89
C ASN A 208 15.53 34.82 -3.72
N GLU A 209 14.33 34.77 -3.14
CA GLU A 209 13.97 33.81 -2.09
C GLU A 209 13.79 32.39 -2.65
N LEU A 210 13.51 32.27 -3.96
CA LEU A 210 13.42 30.99 -4.66
C LEU A 210 14.77 30.52 -5.23
N ASN A 211 15.72 31.44 -5.40
CA ASN A 211 17.08 31.12 -5.83
C ASN A 211 17.83 30.46 -4.67
N ASP A 212 18.53 29.35 -4.92
CA ASP A 212 19.28 28.59 -3.90
C ASP A 212 18.47 28.13 -2.67
N ILE A 213 17.15 28.16 -2.76
CA ILE A 213 16.26 27.73 -1.67
C ILE A 213 16.51 26.26 -1.29
N VAL A 214 16.48 25.98 0.01
CA VAL A 214 16.57 24.62 0.54
C VAL A 214 15.20 24.21 1.05
N ILE A 215 14.59 23.21 0.39
CA ILE A 215 13.24 22.73 0.70
C ILE A 215 13.29 21.24 0.98
N ARG A 216 12.65 20.80 2.08
CA ARG A 216 12.48 19.38 2.42
C ARG A 216 11.03 19.13 2.82
N THR A 217 10.29 18.42 1.97
CA THR A 217 8.84 18.21 2.18
C THR A 217 8.52 17.14 3.23
N GLY A 218 9.52 16.36 3.65
CA GLY A 218 9.37 15.20 4.54
C GLY A 218 9.02 13.88 3.84
N TYR A 219 8.84 13.90 2.52
CA TYR A 219 8.73 12.70 1.69
C TYR A 219 10.12 12.11 1.42
N TYR A 220 10.28 10.80 1.54
CA TYR A 220 11.55 10.09 1.32
C TYR A 220 11.37 8.84 0.44
N PRO A 221 12.13 8.72 -0.67
CA PRO A 221 12.27 7.45 -1.38
C PRO A 221 12.75 6.35 -0.43
N GLY A 222 12.17 5.16 -0.54
CA GLY A 222 12.39 4.00 0.33
C GLY A 222 11.48 3.99 1.56
N ARG A 223 10.59 4.99 1.68
CA ARG A 223 9.60 5.11 2.74
C ARG A 223 8.23 5.49 2.17
N ASP A 224 8.18 6.51 1.34
CA ASP A 224 6.92 7.13 0.91
C ASP A 224 6.55 6.80 -0.54
N ASP A 225 7.47 6.22 -1.33
CA ASP A 225 7.22 5.66 -2.65
C ASP A 225 6.77 4.19 -2.60
N PHE A 226 6.35 3.66 -3.75
CA PHE A 226 6.10 2.22 -3.91
C PHE A 226 7.41 1.44 -3.90
N GLN A 227 7.35 0.17 -3.47
CA GLN A 227 8.52 -0.74 -3.50
C GLN A 227 8.73 -1.43 -4.85
N PHE A 228 7.67 -1.55 -5.65
CA PHE A 228 7.71 -2.23 -6.94
C PHE A 228 8.21 -1.30 -8.05
N ILE A 229 8.86 -1.91 -9.04
CA ILE A 229 9.45 -1.21 -10.18
C ILE A 229 8.38 -0.96 -11.25
N ASN A 230 8.44 0.21 -11.88
CA ASN A 230 7.61 0.54 -13.04
C ASN A 230 7.96 -0.32 -14.27
N TYR A 231 7.31 -1.48 -14.42
CA TYR A 231 7.38 -2.31 -15.64
C TYR A 231 6.13 -2.19 -16.52
N GLY A 232 5.15 -1.38 -16.13
CA GLY A 232 3.85 -1.33 -16.81
C GLY A 232 2.96 -2.53 -16.48
N SER A 233 1.74 -2.53 -16.99
CA SER A 233 0.71 -3.56 -16.75
C SER A 233 -0.12 -3.80 -18.01
N SER A 234 -1.00 -4.79 -18.01
CA SER A 234 -1.82 -5.09 -19.19
C SER A 234 -2.73 -3.95 -19.65
N ILE A 235 -3.09 -3.03 -18.76
CA ILE A 235 -3.87 -1.83 -19.11
C ILE A 235 -3.00 -0.58 -19.35
N GLU A 236 -1.73 -0.63 -18.97
CA GLU A 236 -0.75 0.46 -19.09
C GLU A 236 0.63 -0.15 -19.46
N PRO A 237 0.78 -0.74 -20.66
CA PRO A 237 1.94 -1.57 -21.00
C PRO A 237 3.24 -0.79 -21.12
N GLU A 238 3.16 0.50 -21.45
CA GLU A 238 4.33 1.38 -21.61
C GLU A 238 4.92 1.86 -20.26
N GLY A 239 4.30 1.48 -19.14
CA GLY A 239 4.67 1.94 -17.79
C GLY A 239 3.48 2.61 -17.10
N HIS A 240 3.47 2.64 -15.76
CA HIS A 240 2.50 3.32 -14.89
C HIS A 240 3.14 4.38 -13.98
N CYS A 241 4.17 5.06 -14.48
CA CYS A 241 4.98 6.00 -13.71
C CYS A 241 4.17 7.13 -13.07
N ALA A 242 3.26 7.74 -13.82
CA ALA A 242 2.43 8.82 -13.30
C ALA A 242 1.42 8.31 -12.28
N GLY A 243 0.88 7.11 -12.50
CA GLY A 243 0.03 6.42 -11.54
C GLY A 243 0.74 6.19 -10.21
N GLN A 244 1.98 5.70 -10.23
CA GLN A 244 2.80 5.55 -9.04
C GLN A 244 3.11 6.88 -8.36
N ALA A 245 3.53 7.89 -9.12
CA ALA A 245 3.89 9.20 -8.59
C ALA A 245 2.68 9.89 -7.93
N MET A 246 1.53 9.91 -8.60
CA MET A 246 0.31 10.53 -8.04
C MET A 246 -0.22 9.77 -6.83
N ALA A 247 -0.26 8.44 -6.89
CA ALA A 247 -0.75 7.63 -5.78
C ALA A 247 0.18 7.70 -4.54
N SER A 248 1.50 7.80 -4.74
CA SER A 248 2.45 7.98 -3.64
C SER A 248 2.37 9.37 -3.00
N ILE A 249 2.27 10.44 -3.80
CA ILE A 249 2.00 11.81 -3.31
C ILE A 249 0.69 11.84 -2.51
N TRP A 250 -0.38 11.26 -3.04
CA TRP A 250 -1.67 11.16 -2.35
C TRP A 250 -1.56 10.41 -1.03
N TYR A 251 -0.92 9.25 -1.03
CA TYR A 251 -0.79 8.44 0.17
C TYR A 251 0.03 9.17 1.26
N TYR A 252 1.12 9.83 0.87
CA TYR A 252 1.93 10.64 1.78
C TYR A 252 1.09 11.73 2.44
N ASN A 253 0.35 12.52 1.66
CA ASN A 253 -0.45 13.62 2.18
C ASN A 253 -1.62 13.12 3.06
N GLU A 254 -2.37 12.13 2.60
CA GLU A 254 -3.61 11.69 3.26
C GLU A 254 -3.40 10.74 4.42
N LYS A 255 -2.37 9.89 4.34
CA LYS A 255 -2.12 8.79 5.30
C LYS A 255 -0.79 8.97 6.00
N GLY A 256 0.24 9.40 5.29
CA GLY A 256 1.58 9.60 5.83
C GLY A 256 1.64 10.70 6.89
N LEU A 257 1.19 11.91 6.53
CA LEU A 257 1.21 13.07 7.44
C LEU A 257 0.30 12.89 8.66
N THR A 258 -0.85 12.24 8.49
CA THR A 258 -1.86 12.11 9.55
C THR A 258 -1.60 10.94 10.51
N SER A 259 -1.01 9.84 10.03
CA SER A 259 -0.87 8.60 10.82
C SER A 259 0.56 8.09 10.95
N GLY A 260 1.54 8.73 10.31
CA GLY A 260 2.92 8.26 10.25
C GLY A 260 3.13 6.99 9.42
N LYS A 261 2.06 6.43 8.83
CA LYS A 261 2.12 5.21 8.01
C LYS A 261 2.84 5.49 6.70
N ARG A 262 3.77 4.61 6.36
CA ARG A 262 4.62 4.69 5.16
C ARG A 262 4.10 3.75 4.06
N LEU A 263 4.39 4.08 2.80
CA LEU A 263 3.90 3.34 1.63
C LEU A 263 4.81 2.17 1.28
N PHE A 264 6.12 2.36 1.37
CA PHE A 264 7.12 1.36 1.07
C PHE A 264 6.95 0.13 1.99
N GLY A 265 6.88 -1.07 1.43
CA GLY A 265 6.63 -2.32 2.18
C GLY A 265 5.18 -2.51 2.68
N LYS A 266 4.30 -1.52 2.52
CA LYS A 266 2.92 -1.61 3.04
C LYS A 266 2.12 -2.73 2.40
N PHE A 267 2.23 -2.81 1.08
CA PHE A 267 1.47 -3.74 0.26
C PHE A 267 2.28 -4.97 -0.15
N ASP A 268 3.41 -5.19 0.53
CA ASP A 268 4.20 -6.40 0.39
C ASP A 268 3.30 -7.63 0.52
N ASN A 269 3.22 -8.44 -0.53
CA ASN A 269 2.34 -9.59 -0.63
C ASN A 269 0.87 -9.25 -0.32
N ASN A 270 0.35 -8.18 -0.92
CA ASN A 270 -0.98 -7.61 -0.67
C ASN A 270 -1.27 -7.32 0.82
N GLY A 271 -0.24 -7.05 1.62
CA GLY A 271 -0.36 -6.79 3.05
C GLY A 271 -0.39 -8.05 3.93
N SER A 272 -0.04 -9.22 3.39
CA SER A 272 0.09 -10.47 4.14
C SER A 272 1.10 -10.37 5.29
N GLN A 273 0.95 -11.25 6.30
CA GLN A 273 1.93 -11.41 7.37
C GLN A 273 3.24 -12.04 6.88
N VAL A 274 3.15 -12.89 5.85
CA VAL A 274 4.34 -13.47 5.20
C VAL A 274 4.88 -12.43 4.23
N LYS A 275 6.09 -11.95 4.53
CA LYS A 275 6.74 -10.89 3.77
C LYS A 275 7.62 -11.42 2.66
N THR A 276 7.58 -10.77 1.51
CA THR A 276 8.29 -11.11 0.27
C THR A 276 8.86 -9.85 -0.41
N PRO A 277 9.61 -8.98 0.32
CA PRO A 277 9.97 -7.62 -0.11
C PRO A 277 10.88 -7.53 -1.35
N LYS A 278 11.30 -8.66 -1.90
CA LYS A 278 12.10 -8.76 -3.13
C LYS A 278 11.31 -9.36 -4.31
N PHE A 279 10.00 -9.56 -4.15
CA PHE A 279 9.16 -10.25 -5.11
C PHE A 279 7.90 -9.44 -5.40
N GLN A 280 8.04 -8.35 -6.15
CA GLN A 280 6.98 -7.38 -6.40
C GLN A 280 5.68 -7.93 -7.04
N TRP A 281 5.70 -9.09 -7.67
CA TRP A 281 4.54 -9.60 -8.40
C TRP A 281 3.37 -9.92 -7.46
N ASP A 282 3.65 -10.27 -6.21
CA ASP A 282 2.62 -10.48 -5.20
C ASP A 282 2.14 -9.19 -4.50
N ASP A 283 2.68 -8.03 -4.86
CA ASP A 283 2.16 -6.70 -4.51
C ASP A 283 1.02 -6.28 -5.44
N ALA A 284 0.27 -7.26 -5.95
CA ALA A 284 -0.65 -7.13 -7.07
C ALA A 284 -1.65 -5.97 -6.89
N PHE A 285 -2.19 -5.76 -5.68
CA PHE A 285 -3.15 -4.69 -5.44
C PHE A 285 -2.52 -3.29 -5.53
N ALA A 286 -1.28 -3.13 -5.08
CA ALA A 286 -0.58 -1.85 -5.21
C ALA A 286 -0.16 -1.58 -6.66
N TYR A 287 0.26 -2.64 -7.36
CA TYR A 287 0.58 -2.58 -8.78
C TYR A 287 -0.66 -2.18 -9.61
N ARG A 288 -1.80 -2.84 -9.39
CA ARG A 288 -3.08 -2.50 -10.02
C ARG A 288 -3.55 -1.10 -9.63
N PHE A 289 -3.35 -0.66 -8.40
CA PHE A 289 -3.69 0.69 -7.97
C PHE A 289 -2.97 1.75 -8.80
N ALA A 290 -1.64 1.65 -8.94
CA ALA A 290 -0.87 2.58 -9.77
C ALA A 290 -1.37 2.59 -11.23
N SER A 291 -1.57 1.41 -11.83
CA SER A 291 -2.09 1.31 -13.19
C SER A 291 -3.49 1.94 -13.34
N VAL A 292 -4.41 1.68 -12.41
CA VAL A 292 -5.77 2.24 -12.46
C VAL A 292 -5.74 3.75 -12.32
N ILE A 293 -4.89 4.31 -11.45
CA ILE A 293 -4.75 5.76 -11.33
C ILE A 293 -4.21 6.37 -12.62
N GLN A 294 -3.21 5.75 -13.26
CA GLN A 294 -2.74 6.24 -14.55
C GLN A 294 -3.81 6.13 -15.63
N ASN A 295 -4.49 4.99 -15.73
CA ASN A 295 -5.52 4.74 -16.73
C ASN A 295 -6.72 5.70 -16.63
N LYS A 296 -7.11 6.04 -15.39
CA LYS A 296 -8.20 7.00 -15.13
C LYS A 296 -7.76 8.46 -15.24
N SER A 297 -6.47 8.72 -15.48
CA SER A 297 -5.98 10.07 -15.71
C SER A 297 -6.19 10.42 -17.19
N ASP A 298 -6.82 11.57 -17.44
CA ASP A 298 -7.12 12.02 -18.80
C ASP A 298 -5.86 12.64 -19.45
N TRP A 299 -4.99 11.76 -19.95
CA TRP A 299 -3.72 12.16 -20.58
C TRP A 299 -3.92 12.84 -21.93
N ASP A 300 -4.83 12.32 -22.73
CA ASP A 300 -5.02 12.73 -24.13
C ASP A 300 -5.69 14.10 -24.26
N ASN A 301 -6.62 14.43 -23.36
CA ASN A 301 -7.27 15.74 -23.39
C ASN A 301 -6.70 16.65 -22.31
N ARG A 302 -6.84 16.28 -21.04
CA ARG A 302 -6.57 17.23 -19.94
C ARG A 302 -5.09 17.54 -19.77
N TRP A 303 -4.23 16.53 -19.70
CA TRP A 303 -2.79 16.77 -19.58
C TRP A 303 -2.23 17.42 -20.84
N LEU A 304 -2.63 16.94 -22.02
CA LEU A 304 -2.15 17.50 -23.29
C LEU A 304 -2.53 18.97 -23.40
N ASN A 305 -3.79 19.33 -23.14
CA ASN A 305 -4.23 20.73 -23.12
C ASN A 305 -3.44 21.53 -22.08
N LEU A 306 -3.27 21.01 -20.86
CA LEU A 306 -2.53 21.70 -19.81
C LEU A 306 -1.09 22.03 -20.22
N VAL A 307 -0.39 21.09 -20.85
CA VAL A 307 0.99 21.33 -21.30
C VAL A 307 1.06 22.16 -22.59
N LEU A 308 0.12 21.99 -23.51
CA LEU A 308 0.08 22.77 -24.76
C LEU A 308 -0.27 24.24 -24.51
N ASN A 309 -1.11 24.51 -23.52
CA ASN A 309 -1.59 25.84 -23.20
C ASN A 309 -0.58 26.68 -22.42
N ILE A 310 0.50 26.10 -21.90
CA ILE A 310 1.60 26.87 -21.30
C ILE A 310 2.21 27.77 -22.39
N GLU A 311 1.96 29.06 -22.28
CA GLU A 311 2.47 30.09 -23.19
C GLU A 311 3.94 30.38 -22.88
N ASP A 312 4.28 30.47 -21.59
CA ASP A 312 5.67 30.62 -21.14
C ASP A 312 6.28 29.28 -20.73
N LYS A 313 6.94 28.62 -21.68
CA LYS A 313 7.64 27.33 -21.48
C LYS A 313 9.04 27.51 -20.88
N SER A 314 9.33 28.65 -20.25
CA SER A 314 10.62 28.90 -19.61
C SER A 314 10.91 27.87 -18.52
N SER A 315 12.09 27.24 -18.60
CA SER A 315 12.58 26.35 -17.54
C SER A 315 12.67 27.06 -16.19
N ARG A 316 12.95 28.37 -16.19
CA ARG A 316 13.00 29.18 -14.98
C ARG A 316 11.62 29.35 -14.34
N MET A 317 10.58 29.52 -15.15
CA MET A 317 9.20 29.58 -14.66
C MET A 317 8.75 28.25 -14.07
N THR A 318 9.08 27.13 -14.73
CA THR A 318 8.86 25.79 -14.15
C THR A 318 9.59 25.63 -12.82
N TYR A 319 10.86 26.03 -12.73
CA TYR A 319 11.63 25.97 -11.49
C TYR A 319 10.98 26.79 -10.38
N TYR A 320 10.61 28.06 -10.64
CA TYR A 320 9.95 28.91 -9.65
C TYR A 320 8.58 28.40 -9.22
N ALA A 321 7.76 27.90 -10.14
CA ALA A 321 6.47 27.30 -9.79
C ALA A 321 6.65 26.06 -8.88
N LEU A 322 7.62 25.20 -9.18
CA LEU A 322 7.93 24.03 -8.36
C LEU A 322 8.45 24.43 -6.98
N ALA A 323 9.46 25.30 -6.92
CA ALA A 323 10.07 25.75 -5.68
C ALA A 323 9.04 26.45 -4.80
N TYR A 324 8.25 27.36 -5.37
CA TYR A 324 7.26 28.11 -4.60
C TYR A 324 6.11 27.24 -4.11
N SER A 325 5.65 26.28 -4.93
CA SER A 325 4.64 25.32 -4.51
C SER A 325 5.16 24.41 -3.38
N MET A 326 6.39 23.90 -3.51
CA MET A 326 6.99 23.05 -2.48
C MET A 326 7.26 23.80 -1.17
N SER A 327 7.72 25.04 -1.22
CA SER A 327 7.99 25.84 -0.01
C SER A 327 6.70 26.16 0.73
N THR A 328 5.69 26.64 -0.01
CA THR A 328 4.41 27.10 0.55
C THR A 328 3.58 25.94 1.12
N THR A 329 3.54 24.81 0.40
CA THR A 329 2.68 23.68 0.80
C THR A 329 3.39 22.67 1.70
N ASN A 330 4.73 22.72 1.75
CA ASN A 330 5.57 21.69 2.35
C ASN A 330 5.24 20.27 1.86
N ARG A 331 4.83 20.13 0.59
CA ARG A 331 4.38 18.86 -0.02
C ARG A 331 5.20 18.49 -1.24
N PRO A 332 5.44 17.18 -1.47
CA PRO A 332 6.04 16.72 -2.72
C PRO A 332 5.13 17.05 -3.90
N GLN A 333 5.74 17.36 -5.04
CA GLN A 333 5.04 17.77 -6.26
C GLN A 333 5.27 16.77 -7.40
N LEU A 334 4.29 16.65 -8.29
CA LEU A 334 4.45 15.87 -9.51
C LEU A 334 5.20 16.72 -10.54
N MET A 335 6.25 16.14 -11.11
CA MET A 335 7.00 16.71 -12.22
C MET A 335 6.83 15.80 -13.44
N SER A 336 6.31 16.35 -14.53
CA SER A 336 6.22 15.67 -15.81
C SER A 336 7.45 16.03 -16.65
N ILE A 337 8.07 15.03 -17.26
CA ILE A 337 9.28 15.20 -18.05
C ILE A 337 9.07 14.61 -19.45
N LYS A 338 9.60 15.30 -20.47
CA LYS A 338 9.51 14.86 -21.87
C LYS A 338 10.88 14.80 -22.53
N GLY A 339 10.99 13.85 -23.44
CA GLY A 339 12.15 13.61 -24.27
C GLY A 339 11.73 12.94 -25.56
N THR A 340 12.71 12.31 -26.20
CA THR A 340 12.51 11.57 -27.44
C THR A 340 13.10 10.18 -27.27
N ASP A 341 12.37 9.15 -27.67
CA ASP A 341 12.88 7.78 -27.69
C ASP A 341 13.96 7.61 -28.78
N ARG A 342 14.60 6.44 -28.83
CA ARG A 342 15.64 6.14 -29.84
C ARG A 342 15.14 6.18 -31.30
N ASN A 343 13.83 6.08 -31.51
CA ASN A 343 13.20 6.08 -32.82
C ASN A 343 12.77 7.49 -33.26
N GLY A 344 13.00 8.52 -32.43
CA GLY A 344 12.57 9.88 -32.71
C GLY A 344 11.14 10.19 -32.24
N ASN A 345 10.46 9.27 -31.54
CA ASN A 345 9.10 9.51 -31.08
C ASN A 345 9.08 10.29 -29.76
N PRO A 346 8.09 11.19 -29.55
CA PRO A 346 7.88 11.83 -28.27
C PRO A 346 7.66 10.79 -27.16
N ALA A 347 8.35 10.96 -26.03
CA ALA A 347 8.18 10.12 -24.86
C ALA A 347 8.01 10.98 -23.59
N GLY A 348 7.15 10.50 -22.69
CA GLY A 348 6.85 11.14 -21.41
C GLY A 348 7.22 10.25 -20.24
N HIS A 349 7.54 10.87 -19.11
CA HIS A 349 7.69 10.20 -17.82
C HIS A 349 7.23 11.13 -16.70
N ALA A 350 6.98 10.58 -15.52
CA ALA A 350 6.55 11.33 -14.35
C ALA A 350 7.34 10.91 -13.11
N VAL A 351 7.77 11.90 -12.33
CA VAL A 351 8.57 11.71 -11.12
C VAL A 351 8.03 12.60 -9.99
N VAL A 352 8.34 12.24 -8.75
CA VAL A 352 7.94 13.01 -7.57
C VAL A 352 9.09 13.91 -7.14
N ALA A 353 8.96 15.22 -7.28
CA ALA A 353 9.90 16.19 -6.71
C ALA A 353 9.64 16.35 -5.20
N TYR A 354 10.64 16.07 -4.36
CA TYR A 354 10.45 16.01 -2.91
C TYR A 354 11.46 16.82 -2.08
N ARG A 355 12.57 17.25 -2.69
CA ARG A 355 13.55 18.12 -2.04
C ARG A 355 14.23 19.03 -3.07
N ILE A 356 14.54 20.26 -2.67
CA ILE A 356 15.38 21.18 -3.44
C ILE A 356 16.57 21.59 -2.57
N GLU A 357 17.78 21.49 -3.12
CA GLU A 357 19.01 21.91 -2.43
C GLU A 357 20.10 22.16 -3.48
N ALA A 358 20.81 23.29 -3.39
CA ALA A 358 21.89 23.66 -4.32
C ALA A 358 21.47 23.55 -5.81
N ASN A 359 20.31 24.13 -6.15
CA ASN A 359 19.70 24.08 -7.50
C ASN A 359 19.41 22.67 -8.04
N ARG A 360 19.42 21.65 -7.18
CA ARG A 360 19.02 20.28 -7.53
C ARG A 360 17.64 19.98 -6.97
N ILE A 361 16.74 19.60 -7.87
CA ILE A 361 15.44 19.05 -7.53
C ILE A 361 15.59 17.54 -7.41
N TYR A 362 15.60 17.02 -6.18
CA TYR A 362 15.64 15.59 -5.93
C TYR A 362 14.29 14.95 -6.22
N VAL A 363 14.33 13.84 -6.94
CA VAL A 363 13.15 13.18 -7.48
C VAL A 363 13.07 11.71 -7.06
N ALA A 364 11.87 11.24 -6.72
CA ALA A 364 11.57 9.82 -6.62
C ALA A 364 11.12 9.35 -8.01
N ASP A 365 11.90 8.45 -8.62
CA ASP A 365 11.66 7.94 -9.96
C ASP A 365 11.05 6.53 -9.86
N PRO A 366 9.84 6.28 -10.38
CA PRO A 366 9.20 4.97 -10.38
C PRO A 366 10.01 3.84 -11.05
N ASN A 367 10.97 4.18 -11.93
CA ASN A 367 11.88 3.19 -12.51
C ASN A 367 13.01 2.77 -11.54
N TYR A 368 13.21 3.54 -10.46
CA TYR A 368 14.23 3.32 -9.45
C TYR A 368 13.65 3.45 -8.02
N PRO A 369 12.69 2.60 -7.62
CA PRO A 369 12.10 2.63 -6.28
C PRO A 369 13.15 2.66 -5.17
N GLY A 370 12.95 3.50 -4.17
CA GLY A 370 13.85 3.60 -3.03
C GLY A 370 15.13 4.40 -3.25
N LYS A 371 15.43 4.86 -4.47
CA LYS A 371 16.64 5.63 -4.76
C LYS A 371 16.45 7.11 -4.42
N SER A 372 17.25 7.60 -3.47
CA SER A 372 17.17 8.97 -2.94
C SER A 372 18.22 9.94 -3.50
N ASP A 373 19.14 9.45 -4.32
CA ASP A 373 20.24 10.20 -4.93
C ASP A 373 19.92 10.71 -6.36
N ARG A 374 18.71 10.46 -6.86
CA ARG A 374 18.24 10.94 -8.17
C ARG A 374 17.82 12.40 -8.10
N TYR A 375 18.25 13.22 -9.05
CA TYR A 375 17.89 14.63 -9.14
C TYR A 375 17.88 15.16 -10.58
N VAL A 376 17.12 16.24 -10.78
CA VAL A 376 17.19 17.14 -11.95
C VAL A 376 17.90 18.41 -11.50
N GLU A 377 18.93 18.82 -12.24
CA GLU A 377 19.69 20.03 -11.91
C GLU A 377 19.21 21.22 -12.74
N PHE A 378 18.90 22.32 -12.06
CA PHE A 378 18.62 23.60 -12.71
C PHE A 378 19.91 24.39 -12.84
N ASN A 379 20.31 24.69 -14.07
CA ASN A 379 21.50 25.47 -14.36
C ASN A 379 21.15 26.95 -14.38
N THR A 380 21.57 27.68 -13.35
CA THR A 380 21.30 29.11 -13.21
C THR A 380 21.97 29.95 -14.30
N PHE A 381 23.11 29.52 -14.86
CA PHE A 381 23.81 30.23 -15.93
C PHE A 381 23.04 30.18 -17.26
N THR A 382 22.52 29.01 -17.64
CA THR A 382 21.71 28.86 -18.87
C THR A 382 20.23 29.12 -18.62
N SER A 383 19.82 29.21 -17.35
CA SER A 383 18.42 29.26 -16.93
C SER A 383 17.57 28.11 -17.47
N GLY A 384 18.20 26.95 -17.62
CA GLY A 384 17.63 25.73 -18.17
C GLY A 384 17.84 24.55 -17.24
N PHE A 385 17.03 23.50 -17.40
CA PHE A 385 17.31 22.22 -16.75
C PHE A 385 18.38 21.44 -17.52
N ASN A 386 19.30 20.83 -16.78
CA ASN A 386 20.20 19.83 -17.35
C ASN A 386 19.39 18.57 -17.72
N PRO A 387 19.82 17.82 -18.76
CA PRO A 387 19.13 16.59 -19.15
C PRO A 387 19.08 15.56 -18.01
N TYR A 388 17.99 14.81 -17.95
CA TYR A 388 17.77 13.73 -16.98
C TYR A 388 17.56 12.41 -17.69
N SER A 389 18.26 11.35 -17.30
CA SER A 389 18.18 10.03 -17.95
C SER A 389 17.36 9.04 -17.13
N SER A 390 16.36 8.42 -17.76
CA SER A 390 15.51 7.35 -17.21
C SER A 390 14.95 6.51 -18.36
N GLY A 391 13.72 5.99 -18.28
CA GLY A 391 12.97 5.35 -19.36
C GLY A 391 11.47 5.59 -19.22
N ALA A 392 10.64 5.18 -20.18
CA ALA A 392 9.19 5.19 -20.01
C ALA A 392 8.78 4.16 -18.94
N ASN A 393 9.51 3.05 -18.92
CA ASN A 393 9.48 2.03 -17.90
C ASN A 393 10.90 1.45 -17.70
N ALA A 394 11.05 0.60 -16.68
CA ALA A 394 12.33 -0.02 -16.36
C ALA A 394 12.77 -1.11 -17.36
N ARG A 395 11.86 -1.66 -18.17
CA ARG A 395 12.18 -2.63 -19.23
C ARG A 395 13.00 -1.97 -20.34
N ASP A 396 12.63 -0.75 -20.73
CA ASP A 396 13.37 0.02 -21.72
C ASP A 396 14.82 0.28 -21.28
N ILE A 397 14.99 0.64 -20.00
CA ILE A 397 16.32 0.85 -19.40
C ILE A 397 17.13 -0.46 -19.42
N ALA A 398 16.52 -1.56 -18.98
CA ALA A 398 17.19 -2.87 -18.93
C ALA A 398 17.58 -3.40 -20.31
N THR A 399 16.87 -3.02 -21.36
CA THR A 399 17.17 -3.36 -22.77
C THR A 399 18.12 -2.37 -23.45
N GLY A 400 18.73 -1.46 -22.68
CA GLY A 400 19.73 -0.51 -23.19
C GLY A 400 19.11 0.67 -23.95
N ASN A 401 17.83 0.98 -23.73
CA ASN A 401 17.10 2.06 -24.39
C ASN A 401 16.63 3.13 -23.39
N PRO A 402 17.54 3.74 -22.59
CA PRO A 402 17.15 4.86 -21.74
C PRO A 402 16.72 6.05 -22.60
N ILE A 403 15.81 6.86 -22.04
CA ILE A 403 15.36 8.13 -22.62
C ILE A 403 16.07 9.26 -21.89
N VAL A 404 16.57 10.22 -22.67
CA VAL A 404 17.09 11.49 -22.15
C VAL A 404 15.98 12.52 -22.22
N PHE A 405 15.50 12.93 -21.05
CA PHE A 405 14.48 13.96 -20.89
C PHE A 405 15.13 15.34 -20.80
N THR A 406 14.61 16.28 -21.59
CA THR A 406 15.17 17.63 -21.73
C THR A 406 14.14 18.72 -21.49
N THR A 407 12.85 18.35 -21.40
CA THR A 407 11.76 19.30 -21.14
C THR A 407 11.05 18.90 -19.85
N PHE A 408 10.76 19.88 -18.99
CA PHE A 408 10.27 19.66 -17.64
C PHE A 408 9.08 20.58 -17.35
N TYR A 409 8.05 20.01 -16.73
CA TYR A 409 6.81 20.71 -16.40
C TYR A 409 6.45 20.48 -14.93
N TYR A 410 6.06 21.56 -14.26
CA TYR A 410 5.34 21.48 -13.00
C TYR A 410 3.88 21.14 -13.30
N VAL A 411 3.36 20.08 -12.67
CA VAL A 411 1.97 19.68 -12.83
C VAL A 411 1.35 19.42 -11.46
N PRO A 412 0.42 20.28 -10.97
CA PRO A 412 -0.31 19.98 -9.75
C PRO A 412 -1.13 18.70 -9.90
N VAL A 413 -1.04 17.77 -8.95
CA VAL A 413 -1.74 16.48 -9.02
C VAL A 413 -3.26 16.66 -9.17
N GLY A 414 -3.85 17.59 -8.39
CA GLY A 414 -5.27 17.89 -8.43
C GLY A 414 -5.76 18.49 -9.77
N ALA A 415 -4.84 18.95 -10.63
CA ALA A 415 -5.18 19.41 -11.98
C ALA A 415 -5.39 18.25 -12.96
N LEU A 416 -4.75 17.09 -12.76
CA LEU A 416 -4.85 15.93 -13.66
C LEU A 416 -5.99 15.00 -13.27
N ILE A 417 -6.08 14.67 -11.98
CA ILE A 417 -7.05 13.72 -11.45
C ILE A 417 -7.68 14.28 -10.17
N LYS A 418 -8.98 14.03 -9.98
CA LYS A 418 -9.67 14.38 -8.73
C LYS A 418 -9.01 13.64 -7.56
N TRP A 419 -8.69 14.38 -6.51
CA TRP A 419 -8.07 13.84 -5.30
C TRP A 419 -8.94 12.74 -4.66
N GLU A 420 -10.27 12.90 -4.71
CA GLU A 420 -11.23 11.92 -4.19
C GLU A 420 -11.28 10.65 -5.04
N THR A 421 -10.97 10.72 -6.34
CA THR A 421 -10.90 9.53 -7.19
C THR A 421 -9.78 8.62 -6.71
N ILE A 422 -8.59 9.17 -6.40
CA ILE A 422 -7.49 8.38 -5.83
C ILE A 422 -7.93 7.71 -4.52
N GLY A 423 -8.62 8.46 -3.65
CA GLY A 423 -9.15 7.94 -2.39
C GLY A 423 -10.19 6.82 -2.55
N ARG A 424 -11.10 6.92 -3.55
CA ARG A 424 -12.07 5.86 -3.85
C ARG A 424 -11.41 4.59 -4.38
N GLU A 425 -10.45 4.71 -5.28
CA GLU A 425 -9.71 3.55 -5.79
C GLU A 425 -8.84 2.93 -4.69
N TYR A 426 -8.28 3.74 -3.79
CA TYR A 426 -7.57 3.22 -2.61
C TYR A 426 -8.48 2.37 -1.70
N GLN A 427 -9.78 2.70 -1.56
CA GLN A 427 -10.70 1.83 -0.81
C GLN A 427 -10.83 0.45 -1.47
N LYS A 428 -10.83 0.39 -2.80
CA LYS A 428 -10.85 -0.89 -3.53
C LYS A 428 -9.57 -1.69 -3.34
N VAL A 429 -8.43 -1.04 -3.10
CA VAL A 429 -7.19 -1.73 -2.70
C VAL A 429 -7.41 -2.45 -1.37
N LEU A 430 -8.05 -1.79 -0.41
CA LEU A 430 -8.31 -2.36 0.92
C LEU A 430 -9.32 -3.51 0.90
N THR A 431 -10.27 -3.50 -0.06
CA THR A 431 -11.27 -4.57 -0.23
C THR A 431 -10.82 -5.66 -1.20
N GLY A 432 -9.67 -5.52 -1.86
CA GLY A 432 -9.19 -6.48 -2.87
C GLY A 432 -9.94 -6.40 -4.21
N GLU A 433 -10.60 -5.27 -4.49
CA GLU A 433 -11.45 -5.06 -5.67
C GLU A 433 -10.81 -4.16 -6.74
N ILE A 434 -9.60 -3.65 -6.49
CA ILE A 434 -8.94 -2.67 -7.35
C ILE A 434 -8.74 -3.19 -8.78
N GLY A 435 -9.37 -2.53 -9.76
CA GLY A 435 -9.19 -2.83 -11.19
C GLY A 435 -9.88 -4.10 -11.69
N ASN A 436 -10.77 -4.73 -10.93
CA ASN A 436 -11.50 -5.94 -11.38
C ASN A 436 -12.36 -5.72 -12.63
N ASP A 437 -12.72 -4.47 -12.92
CA ASP A 437 -13.45 -4.02 -14.10
C ASP A 437 -12.55 -3.71 -15.30
N LEU A 438 -11.25 -3.54 -15.10
CA LEU A 438 -10.30 -3.08 -16.12
C LEU A 438 -9.31 -4.17 -16.53
N PHE A 439 -8.84 -4.97 -15.59
CA PHE A 439 -7.87 -6.02 -15.87
C PHE A 439 -8.55 -7.25 -16.51
N PRO A 440 -7.95 -7.86 -17.54
CA PRO A 440 -8.54 -8.99 -18.26
C PRO A 440 -8.39 -10.36 -17.55
N ASP A 441 -8.12 -10.41 -16.24
CA ASP A 441 -7.70 -11.60 -15.50
C ASP A 441 -8.85 -12.47 -14.93
N LYS A 442 -9.81 -12.83 -15.78
CA LYS A 442 -11.04 -13.56 -15.37
C LYS A 442 -10.87 -15.08 -15.20
N CYS A 443 -9.64 -15.58 -15.10
CA CYS A 443 -9.40 -17.01 -15.03
C CYS A 443 -9.81 -17.63 -13.70
N ASP A 444 -10.39 -18.82 -13.82
CA ASP A 444 -10.52 -19.78 -12.73
C ASP A 444 -9.25 -20.62 -12.66
N ILE A 445 -8.73 -20.85 -11.45
CA ILE A 445 -7.60 -21.76 -11.24
C ILE A 445 -8.19 -23.09 -10.78
N GLU A 446 -7.86 -24.17 -11.46
CA GLU A 446 -8.42 -25.50 -11.22
C GLU A 446 -7.32 -26.53 -10.99
N TRP A 447 -7.64 -27.56 -10.23
CA TRP A 447 -6.79 -28.72 -10.01
C TRP A 447 -7.48 -30.02 -10.42
N LEU A 448 -6.70 -30.98 -10.92
CA LEU A 448 -7.21 -32.27 -11.34
C LEU A 448 -7.51 -33.16 -10.12
N SER A 449 -8.79 -33.41 -9.87
CA SER A 449 -9.27 -34.09 -8.66
C SER A 449 -9.57 -35.57 -8.85
N LYS A 450 -9.81 -36.00 -10.09
CA LYS A 450 -10.11 -37.39 -10.45
C LYS A 450 -9.85 -37.64 -11.94
N ILE A 451 -9.43 -38.85 -12.28
CA ILE A 451 -9.47 -39.39 -13.65
C ILE A 451 -10.33 -40.66 -13.60
N ASP A 452 -11.29 -40.79 -14.51
CA ASP A 452 -12.04 -42.03 -14.66
C ASP A 452 -11.14 -43.09 -15.33
N GLU A 453 -10.86 -44.20 -14.63
CA GLU A 453 -9.92 -45.22 -15.11
C GLU A 453 -10.36 -45.94 -16.39
N LYS A 454 -11.66 -45.92 -16.72
CA LYS A 454 -12.20 -46.64 -17.89
C LYS A 454 -12.23 -45.76 -19.14
N THR A 455 -12.58 -44.49 -18.98
CA THR A 455 -12.81 -43.55 -20.07
C THR A 455 -11.64 -42.59 -20.27
N GLY A 456 -10.80 -42.39 -19.24
CA GLY A 456 -9.77 -41.36 -19.21
C GLY A 456 -10.31 -39.96 -18.98
N GLU A 457 -11.60 -39.80 -18.67
CA GLU A 457 -12.22 -38.49 -18.46
C GLU A 457 -11.67 -37.82 -17.19
N GLU A 458 -11.23 -36.57 -17.32
CA GLU A 458 -10.64 -35.78 -16.23
C GLU A 458 -11.71 -34.92 -15.54
N THR A 459 -11.80 -35.01 -14.20
CA THR A 459 -12.63 -34.11 -13.38
C THR A 459 -11.77 -33.05 -12.71
N TRP A 460 -12.13 -31.79 -12.92
CA TRP A 460 -11.39 -30.63 -12.41
C TRP A 460 -12.22 -29.88 -11.37
N GLU A 461 -11.56 -29.44 -10.29
CA GLU A 461 -12.18 -28.68 -9.21
C GLU A 461 -11.50 -27.31 -9.08
N LYS A 462 -12.25 -26.26 -8.73
CA LYS A 462 -11.69 -24.92 -8.49
C LYS A 462 -10.77 -24.94 -7.27
N CYS A 463 -9.62 -24.30 -7.38
CA CYS A 463 -8.75 -24.04 -6.25
C CYS A 463 -9.36 -22.96 -5.36
N THR A 464 -9.26 -23.15 -4.05
CA THR A 464 -9.52 -22.12 -3.03
C THR A 464 -8.20 -21.50 -2.57
N ASP A 465 -8.25 -20.36 -1.88
CA ASP A 465 -7.05 -19.70 -1.35
C ASP A 465 -6.23 -20.61 -0.41
N GLU A 466 -6.92 -21.52 0.29
CA GLU A 466 -6.32 -22.58 1.09
C GLU A 466 -6.98 -23.94 0.79
N MET A 467 -6.16 -24.96 0.59
CA MET A 467 -6.58 -26.35 0.33
C MET A 467 -5.80 -27.32 1.21
N THR A 468 -6.42 -28.45 1.55
CA THR A 468 -5.74 -29.57 2.24
C THR A 468 -5.79 -30.81 1.37
N LEU A 469 -4.64 -31.41 1.10
CA LEU A 469 -4.48 -32.60 0.28
C LEU A 469 -3.61 -33.63 1.02
N SER A 470 -3.71 -34.89 0.60
CA SER A 470 -2.87 -35.98 1.09
C SER A 470 -2.25 -36.76 -0.06
N TYR A 471 -1.23 -37.56 0.25
CA TYR A 471 -0.66 -38.54 -0.66
C TYR A 471 -1.73 -39.47 -1.19
N ASP A 472 -2.55 -40.04 -0.32
CA ASP A 472 -3.62 -40.94 -0.74
C ASP A 472 -4.59 -40.24 -1.71
N ARG A 473 -4.92 -38.95 -1.46
CA ARG A 473 -5.79 -38.18 -2.35
C ARG A 473 -5.17 -37.95 -3.73
N THR A 474 -3.89 -37.55 -3.78
CA THR A 474 -3.21 -37.31 -5.06
C THR A 474 -2.91 -38.60 -5.82
N ALA A 475 -2.56 -39.68 -5.10
CA ALA A 475 -2.35 -41.02 -5.67
C ALA A 475 -3.64 -41.65 -6.21
N ALA A 476 -4.79 -41.34 -5.60
CA ALA A 476 -6.10 -41.77 -6.08
C ALA A 476 -6.53 -41.10 -7.40
N VAL A 477 -5.94 -39.97 -7.77
CA VAL A 477 -6.16 -39.35 -9.10
C VAL A 477 -5.50 -40.19 -10.18
N SER A 478 -4.22 -40.55 -9.96
CA SER A 478 -3.45 -41.47 -10.80
C SER A 478 -2.12 -41.76 -10.10
N LYS A 479 -1.57 -42.96 -10.33
CA LYS A 479 -0.24 -43.36 -9.82
C LYS A 479 0.87 -42.38 -10.21
N THR A 480 0.78 -41.72 -11.36
CA THR A 480 1.81 -40.76 -11.83
C THR A 480 1.71 -39.39 -11.15
N LEU A 481 0.59 -39.12 -10.48
CA LEU A 481 0.31 -37.89 -9.74
C LEU A 481 0.43 -38.05 -8.22
N ALA A 482 0.79 -39.24 -7.71
CA ALA A 482 1.11 -39.42 -6.30
C ALA A 482 2.21 -38.42 -5.88
N GLY A 483 1.96 -37.61 -4.85
CA GLY A 483 2.91 -36.56 -4.44
C GLY A 483 2.83 -35.27 -5.25
N LYS A 484 1.88 -35.14 -6.18
CA LYS A 484 1.80 -34.01 -7.12
C LYS A 484 0.39 -33.47 -7.26
N ILE A 485 0.29 -32.19 -7.61
CA ILE A 485 -0.96 -31.55 -8.03
C ILE A 485 -0.84 -31.10 -9.49
N LYS A 486 -1.82 -31.44 -10.33
CA LYS A 486 -1.91 -30.93 -11.70
C LYS A 486 -2.82 -29.71 -11.71
N ILE A 487 -2.32 -28.57 -12.19
CA ILE A 487 -3.05 -27.29 -12.23
C ILE A 487 -3.29 -26.87 -13.68
N ARG A 488 -4.45 -26.26 -13.92
CA ARG A 488 -4.75 -25.49 -15.12
C ARG A 488 -5.48 -24.20 -14.76
N LEU A 489 -5.50 -23.27 -15.70
CA LEU A 489 -6.42 -22.14 -15.66
C LEU A 489 -7.45 -22.29 -16.78
N THR A 490 -8.70 -21.91 -16.51
CA THR A 490 -9.82 -21.95 -17.45
C THR A 490 -10.49 -20.57 -17.53
N ASN A 491 -11.32 -20.37 -18.56
CA ASN A 491 -11.99 -19.08 -18.84
C ASN A 491 -10.99 -17.93 -19.06
N CYS A 492 -9.81 -18.25 -19.56
CA CYS A 492 -8.74 -17.31 -19.82
C CYS A 492 -8.83 -16.68 -21.20
N ASN A 493 -8.22 -15.49 -21.33
CA ASN A 493 -8.00 -14.86 -22.62
C ASN A 493 -6.89 -15.59 -23.39
N ASP A 494 -7.02 -15.76 -24.71
CA ASP A 494 -6.05 -16.45 -25.57
C ASP A 494 -4.69 -15.73 -25.68
N LYS A 495 -4.62 -14.46 -25.27
CA LYS A 495 -3.39 -13.68 -25.14
C LYS A 495 -2.77 -13.74 -23.75
N GLN A 496 -3.28 -14.57 -22.85
CA GLN A 496 -2.78 -14.67 -21.49
C GLN A 496 -1.61 -15.66 -21.38
N VAL A 497 -0.58 -15.24 -20.65
CA VAL A 497 0.57 -16.04 -20.25
C VAL A 497 0.55 -16.20 -18.74
N THR A 498 0.71 -17.43 -18.27
CA THR A 498 0.66 -17.76 -16.84
C THR A 498 2.01 -18.27 -16.36
N TYR A 499 2.50 -17.71 -15.26
CA TYR A 499 3.74 -18.09 -14.61
C TYR A 499 3.48 -18.72 -13.25
N LEU A 500 3.98 -19.93 -13.06
CA LEU A 500 3.91 -20.68 -11.81
C LEU A 500 5.15 -20.39 -10.95
N TYR A 501 4.90 -20.13 -9.67
CA TYR A 501 5.90 -19.96 -8.62
C TYR A 501 5.64 -20.95 -7.48
N LEU A 502 6.72 -21.43 -6.86
CA LEU A 502 6.68 -22.04 -5.53
C LEU A 502 7.37 -21.09 -4.54
N GLY A 503 6.60 -20.55 -3.59
CA GLY A 503 6.99 -19.37 -2.82
C GLY A 503 7.16 -18.16 -3.73
N THR A 504 8.40 -17.74 -3.92
CA THR A 504 8.82 -16.68 -4.86
C THR A 504 9.70 -17.22 -5.99
N THR A 505 9.92 -18.54 -6.05
CA THR A 505 10.80 -19.17 -7.04
C THR A 505 9.99 -19.58 -8.26
N TYR A 506 10.31 -19.01 -9.43
CA TYR A 506 9.74 -19.40 -10.71
C TYR A 506 9.94 -20.90 -10.98
N LYS A 507 8.92 -21.54 -11.59
CA LYS A 507 8.95 -22.96 -11.94
C LYS A 507 8.61 -23.21 -13.40
N LYS A 508 7.53 -22.62 -13.90
CA LYS A 508 7.02 -22.95 -15.23
C LYS A 508 6.16 -21.83 -15.79
N THR A 509 6.10 -21.75 -17.11
CA THR A 509 5.17 -20.89 -17.86
C THR A 509 4.22 -21.75 -18.68
N ALA A 510 2.97 -21.29 -18.83
CA ALA A 510 1.96 -21.86 -19.72
C ALA A 510 1.28 -20.73 -20.50
N LYS A 511 1.08 -20.92 -21.80
CA LYS A 511 0.25 -20.03 -22.62
C LYS A 511 -1.17 -20.56 -22.66
N THR A 512 -2.12 -19.65 -22.77
CA THR A 512 -3.53 -19.99 -22.97
C THR A 512 -3.74 -20.42 -24.41
N ASP A 513 -4.46 -21.52 -24.62
CA ASP A 513 -4.83 -21.99 -25.95
C ASP A 513 -6.11 -21.32 -26.48
N SER A 514 -6.52 -21.68 -27.69
CA SER A 514 -7.74 -21.14 -28.32
C SER A 514 -9.04 -21.57 -27.63
N SER A 515 -8.99 -22.51 -26.70
CA SER A 515 -10.13 -22.93 -25.87
C SER A 515 -10.20 -22.16 -24.55
N GLY A 516 -9.27 -21.21 -24.31
CA GLY A 516 -9.20 -20.44 -23.07
C GLY A 516 -8.62 -21.24 -21.90
N ILE A 517 -7.83 -22.28 -22.19
CA ILE A 517 -7.18 -23.13 -21.18
C ILE A 517 -5.67 -22.90 -21.18
N ALA A 518 -5.09 -22.67 -20.01
CA ALA A 518 -3.65 -22.69 -19.80
C ALA A 518 -3.26 -23.89 -18.92
N GLU A 519 -2.71 -24.94 -19.52
CA GLU A 519 -2.24 -26.10 -18.77
C GLU A 519 -0.83 -25.89 -18.20
N ILE A 520 -0.76 -25.67 -16.88
CA ILE A 520 0.52 -25.59 -16.18
C ILE A 520 1.10 -26.99 -15.99
N GLY A 521 0.27 -28.01 -15.72
CA GLY A 521 0.69 -29.39 -15.53
C GLY A 521 1.01 -29.72 -14.07
N ALA A 522 1.74 -30.83 -13.85
CA ALA A 522 1.96 -31.40 -12.53
C ALA A 522 3.10 -30.71 -11.75
N VAL A 523 2.84 -30.39 -10.49
CA VAL A 523 3.75 -29.74 -9.53
C VAL A 523 3.94 -30.66 -8.34
N SER A 524 5.19 -30.90 -7.94
CA SER A 524 5.47 -31.76 -6.78
C SER A 524 5.18 -31.02 -5.48
N LEU A 525 4.50 -31.71 -4.56
CA LEU A 525 4.18 -31.21 -3.24
C LEU A 525 5.16 -31.77 -2.22
N LYS A 526 5.57 -30.93 -1.27
CA LYS A 526 6.31 -31.33 -0.08
C LYS A 526 5.33 -31.52 1.07
N LYS A 527 5.61 -32.43 1.99
CA LYS A 527 4.85 -32.52 3.25
C LYS A 527 4.85 -31.17 3.97
N GLY A 528 3.73 -30.81 4.58
CA GLY A 528 3.51 -29.50 5.19
C GLY A 528 2.92 -28.48 4.20
N VAL A 529 3.31 -27.21 4.34
CA VAL A 529 2.72 -26.11 3.56
C VAL A 529 3.49 -25.90 2.25
N ASN A 530 2.75 -25.86 1.15
CA ASN A 530 3.22 -25.46 -0.17
C ASN A 530 2.52 -24.15 -0.54
N ASP A 531 3.31 -23.15 -0.91
CA ASP A 531 2.84 -21.84 -1.36
C ASP A 531 2.95 -21.78 -2.88
N LEU A 532 1.81 -21.83 -3.57
CA LEU A 532 1.73 -21.82 -5.01
C LEU A 532 1.35 -20.42 -5.50
N GLY A 533 2.27 -19.75 -6.17
CA GLY A 533 2.03 -18.44 -6.78
C GLY A 533 1.67 -18.57 -8.26
N ILE A 534 0.64 -17.85 -8.70
CA ILE A 534 0.18 -17.81 -10.09
C ILE A 534 0.19 -16.36 -10.54
N CYS A 535 1.19 -15.98 -11.33
CA CYS A 535 1.22 -14.69 -12.01
C CYS A 535 0.50 -14.82 -13.35
N ILE A 536 -0.39 -13.87 -13.63
CA ILE A 536 -1.19 -13.78 -14.83
C ILE A 536 -0.75 -12.52 -15.56
N ASP A 537 -0.20 -12.70 -16.75
CA ASP A 537 0.24 -11.63 -17.65
C ASP A 537 -0.54 -11.72 -18.96
N HIS A 538 -0.60 -10.60 -19.69
CA HIS A 538 -1.19 -10.54 -21.02
C HIS A 538 -0.16 -10.08 -22.05
N ILE A 539 -0.24 -10.66 -23.24
CA ILE A 539 0.53 -10.24 -24.40
C ILE A 539 -0.07 -8.94 -24.93
N THR A 540 0.61 -7.83 -24.68
CA THR A 540 0.14 -6.49 -25.08
C THR A 540 0.77 -6.00 -26.38
N GLY A 541 1.82 -6.67 -26.86
CA GLY A 541 2.51 -6.27 -28.08
C GLY A 541 3.68 -7.17 -28.40
N ARG A 542 4.56 -6.67 -29.28
CA ARG A 542 5.84 -7.30 -29.62
C ARG A 542 6.96 -6.28 -29.51
N ASP A 543 8.12 -6.72 -29.04
CA ASP A 543 9.33 -5.91 -29.04
C ASP A 543 9.90 -5.72 -30.46
N VAL A 544 10.97 -4.94 -30.60
CA VAL A 544 11.61 -4.69 -31.90
C VAL A 544 12.20 -5.95 -32.57
N ASN A 545 12.39 -7.02 -31.81
CA ASN A 545 12.86 -8.31 -32.32
C ASN A 545 11.68 -9.25 -32.65
N GLY A 546 10.44 -8.80 -32.47
CA GLY A 546 9.22 -9.58 -32.70
C GLY A 546 8.83 -10.48 -31.54
N ASN A 547 9.52 -10.43 -30.40
CA ASN A 547 9.18 -11.22 -29.21
C ASN A 547 7.94 -10.64 -28.54
N GLU A 548 7.10 -11.50 -27.99
CA GLU A 548 5.91 -11.05 -27.25
C GLU A 548 6.30 -10.29 -25.98
N ILE A 549 5.55 -9.22 -25.73
CA ILE A 549 5.68 -8.38 -24.54
C ILE A 549 4.59 -8.81 -23.57
N ASP A 550 5.00 -9.53 -22.53
CA ASP A 550 4.12 -9.91 -21.43
C ASP A 550 4.02 -8.76 -20.45
N SER A 551 2.79 -8.40 -20.09
CA SER A 551 2.48 -7.30 -19.19
C SER A 551 1.61 -7.79 -18.05
N PHE A 552 2.03 -7.48 -16.82
CA PHE A 552 1.40 -7.92 -15.58
C PHE A 552 -0.09 -7.58 -15.53
N SER A 553 -0.92 -8.54 -15.12
CA SER A 553 -2.33 -8.30 -14.81
C SER A 553 -2.67 -8.60 -13.36
N ASN A 554 -2.29 -9.77 -12.85
CA ASN A 554 -2.61 -10.16 -11.49
C ASN A 554 -1.65 -11.24 -10.94
N PHE A 555 -1.66 -11.41 -9.63
CA PHE A 555 -1.00 -12.51 -8.95
C PHE A 555 -1.91 -13.11 -7.87
N LYS A 556 -2.05 -14.43 -7.89
CA LYS A 556 -2.84 -15.18 -6.91
C LYS A 556 -1.94 -16.18 -6.18
N ARG A 557 -2.13 -16.32 -4.86
CA ARG A 557 -1.48 -17.35 -4.05
C ARG A 557 -2.50 -18.40 -3.65
N ILE A 558 -2.13 -19.66 -3.81
CA ILE A 558 -2.88 -20.82 -3.33
C ILE A 558 -2.01 -21.55 -2.32
N LYS A 559 -2.51 -21.67 -1.09
CA LYS A 559 -1.85 -22.41 -0.03
C LYS A 559 -2.33 -23.85 -0.01
N ILE A 560 -1.41 -24.80 -0.16
CA ILE A 560 -1.71 -26.23 -0.14
C ILE A 560 -1.05 -26.87 1.08
N ILE A 561 -1.86 -27.32 2.02
CA ILE A 561 -1.42 -28.13 3.16
C ILE A 561 -1.42 -29.59 2.70
N TYR A 562 -0.24 -30.19 2.59
CA TYR A 562 -0.07 -31.51 2.02
C TYR A 562 0.46 -32.50 3.07
N ASP A 563 -0.23 -33.62 3.30
CA ASP A 563 0.15 -34.64 4.30
C ASP A 563 0.48 -34.03 5.67
N ASN A 564 -0.49 -33.27 6.20
CA ASN A 564 -0.36 -32.56 7.46
C ASN A 564 0.21 -33.48 8.56
N THR A 565 1.36 -33.11 9.14
CA THR A 565 2.08 -33.96 10.09
C THR A 565 1.24 -34.20 11.35
N ASP A 566 0.83 -35.44 11.58
CA ASP A 566 0.22 -35.83 12.84
C ASP A 566 1.30 -36.13 13.88
N LEU A 567 1.47 -35.21 14.84
CA LEU A 567 2.41 -35.39 15.94
C LEU A 567 1.97 -36.47 16.94
N THR A 568 0.75 -37.02 16.84
CA THR A 568 0.19 -37.95 17.83
C THR A 568 1.12 -39.15 18.08
N GLY A 569 1.37 -39.46 19.34
CA GLY A 569 2.23 -40.58 19.75
C GLY A 569 3.27 -40.19 20.79
N ASP A 570 4.17 -41.13 21.08
CA ASP A 570 5.22 -40.97 22.08
C ASP A 570 6.53 -40.50 21.46
N TRP A 571 7.22 -39.60 22.15
CA TRP A 571 8.48 -39.00 21.72
C TRP A 571 9.49 -39.00 22.87
N THR A 572 10.76 -39.24 22.58
CA THR A 572 11.86 -39.14 23.55
C THR A 572 12.58 -37.81 23.41
N VAL A 573 13.00 -37.22 24.53
CA VAL A 573 13.68 -35.91 24.54
C VAL A 573 15.16 -36.03 24.85
N LYS A 574 15.95 -35.23 24.11
CA LYS A 574 17.34 -34.92 24.39
C LYS A 574 17.43 -33.42 24.63
N ILE A 575 18.00 -33.00 25.77
CA ILE A 575 18.19 -31.59 26.11
C ILE A 575 19.68 -31.32 26.25
N GLU A 576 20.14 -30.24 25.64
CA GLU A 576 21.53 -29.79 25.66
C GLU A 576 21.55 -28.35 26.20
N PRO A 577 21.78 -28.19 27.52
CA PRO A 577 21.91 -26.87 28.12
C PRO A 577 23.15 -26.16 27.57
N THR A 578 23.06 -24.85 27.30
CA THR A 578 24.18 -24.07 26.75
C THR A 578 24.61 -22.92 27.66
N SER A 579 23.70 -22.32 28.43
CA SER A 579 23.99 -21.21 29.36
C SER A 579 22.79 -20.90 30.26
N GLY A 580 22.94 -20.13 31.34
CA GLY A 580 21.78 -19.70 32.14
C GLY A 580 22.15 -18.76 33.28
N SER A 581 21.26 -17.82 33.63
CA SER A 581 21.45 -16.87 34.74
C SER A 581 21.51 -17.55 36.11
N LEU A 582 21.05 -18.80 36.24
CA LEU A 582 21.23 -19.61 37.44
C LEU A 582 22.69 -20.05 37.61
N LEU A 583 23.42 -20.30 36.51
CA LEU A 583 24.84 -20.62 36.55
C LEU A 583 25.62 -19.39 37.02
N THR A 584 25.36 -18.23 36.43
CA THR A 584 25.96 -16.96 36.85
C THR A 584 25.57 -16.57 38.28
N PHE A 585 24.35 -16.88 38.72
CA PHE A 585 23.92 -16.69 40.11
C PHE A 585 24.65 -17.64 41.06
N MET A 586 24.79 -18.93 40.72
CA MET A 586 25.56 -19.89 41.51
C MET A 586 27.04 -19.52 41.54
N GLU A 587 27.62 -19.12 40.40
CA GLU A 587 28.98 -18.58 40.29
C GLU A 587 29.15 -17.35 41.19
N GLU A 588 28.18 -16.43 41.22
CA GLU A 588 28.25 -15.21 42.04
C GLU A 588 28.04 -15.51 43.53
N VAL A 589 27.17 -16.45 43.89
CA VAL A 589 26.99 -16.91 45.28
C VAL A 589 28.25 -17.64 45.77
N VAL A 590 28.84 -18.52 44.95
CA VAL A 590 30.09 -19.22 45.25
C VAL A 590 31.26 -18.22 45.31
N ALA A 591 31.34 -17.25 44.40
CA ALA A 591 32.34 -16.19 44.45
C ALA A 591 32.20 -15.32 45.71
N GLN A 592 30.96 -14.97 46.10
CA GLN A 592 30.69 -14.27 47.35
C GLN A 592 31.11 -15.09 48.57
N LEU A 593 30.89 -16.41 48.56
CA LEU A 593 31.33 -17.29 49.64
C LEU A 593 32.87 -17.40 49.67
N ILE A 594 33.52 -17.70 48.55
CA ILE A 594 34.99 -17.77 48.40
C ILE A 594 35.65 -16.47 48.89
N TYR A 595 35.12 -15.31 48.47
CA TYR A 595 35.61 -14.00 48.89
C TYR A 595 35.35 -13.71 50.37
N ARG A 596 34.14 -13.98 50.88
CA ARG A 596 33.81 -13.77 52.30
C ARG A 596 34.63 -14.65 53.24
N PHE A 597 35.00 -15.85 52.80
CA PHE A 597 35.89 -16.75 53.54
C PHE A 597 37.38 -16.48 53.30
N LYS A 598 37.75 -15.39 52.58
CA LYS A 598 39.12 -14.96 52.29
C LYS A 598 39.99 -16.05 51.64
N LEU A 599 39.39 -16.88 50.78
CA LEU A 599 40.11 -17.91 50.03
C LEU A 599 40.81 -17.34 48.79
N THR A 600 40.54 -16.09 48.43
CA THR A 600 41.22 -15.31 47.38
C THR A 600 41.38 -13.86 47.82
N ASP A 601 42.30 -13.13 47.17
CA ASP A 601 42.64 -11.74 47.54
C ASP A 601 41.65 -10.70 47.00
N SER A 602 40.82 -11.07 46.02
CA SER A 602 39.80 -10.21 45.46
C SER A 602 38.53 -10.96 45.05
N ILE A 603 37.42 -10.23 44.93
CA ILE A 603 36.15 -10.77 44.42
C ILE A 603 36.27 -11.22 42.95
N ASP A 604 37.17 -10.61 42.17
CA ASP A 604 37.38 -10.99 40.78
C ASP A 604 38.19 -12.28 40.64
N GLN A 605 39.16 -12.53 41.54
CA GLN A 605 39.77 -13.85 41.67
C GLN A 605 38.75 -14.91 42.14
N ALA A 606 37.89 -14.56 43.11
CA ALA A 606 36.84 -15.46 43.59
C ALA A 606 35.84 -15.84 42.49
N ARG A 607 35.46 -14.88 41.62
CA ARG A 607 34.62 -15.13 40.44
C ARG A 607 35.29 -16.03 39.42
N THR A 608 36.59 -15.87 39.22
CA THR A 608 37.37 -16.71 38.31
C THR A 608 37.41 -18.15 38.83
N GLU A 609 37.61 -18.31 40.14
CA GLU A 609 37.66 -19.63 40.78
C GLU A 609 36.28 -20.29 40.88
N ALA A 610 35.23 -19.51 41.12
CA ALA A 610 33.85 -19.99 41.07
C ALA A 610 33.49 -20.48 39.66
N LYS A 611 33.87 -19.74 38.60
CA LYS A 611 33.65 -20.18 37.20
C LYS A 611 34.38 -21.47 36.85
N ASN A 612 35.57 -21.69 37.40
CA ASN A 612 36.34 -22.90 37.16
C ASN A 612 35.75 -24.14 37.85
N ASN A 613 34.97 -23.95 38.92
CA ASN A 613 34.44 -25.03 39.76
C ASN A 613 32.92 -25.24 39.65
N VAL A 614 32.18 -24.24 39.18
CA VAL A 614 30.74 -24.33 38.86
C VAL A 614 30.62 -24.63 37.36
N ALA A 615 30.95 -25.87 36.96
CA ALA A 615 30.74 -26.32 35.59
C ALA A 615 29.40 -27.07 35.48
N ILE A 616 28.59 -26.72 34.47
CA ILE A 616 27.67 -27.68 33.87
C ILE A 616 28.55 -28.58 33.01
N GLU A 617 28.61 -29.89 33.28
CA GLU A 617 29.29 -30.80 32.36
C GLU A 617 28.67 -30.63 30.96
N PRO A 618 29.43 -30.18 29.94
CA PRO A 618 28.92 -30.06 28.59
C PRO A 618 28.66 -31.45 28.06
N GLY A 619 27.40 -31.85 28.09
CA GLY A 619 26.98 -33.18 27.71
C GLY A 619 25.48 -33.19 27.46
N ALA A 620 25.08 -33.89 26.41
CA ALA A 620 23.68 -34.14 26.20
C ALA A 620 23.09 -34.94 27.37
N VAL A 621 22.17 -34.34 28.11
CA VAL A 621 21.39 -35.07 29.09
C VAL A 621 20.23 -35.72 28.34
N THR A 622 20.38 -37.01 28.05
CA THR A 622 19.24 -37.84 27.66
C THR A 622 18.42 -38.12 28.91
N SER A 623 17.21 -37.58 28.96
CA SER A 623 16.28 -37.88 30.06
C SER A 623 15.37 -39.05 29.65
N ASP A 624 14.95 -39.84 30.62
CA ASP A 624 13.89 -40.85 30.43
C ASP A 624 12.50 -40.22 30.19
N ALA A 625 12.40 -38.90 30.00
CA ALA A 625 11.14 -38.23 29.80
C ALA A 625 10.53 -38.60 28.43
N VAL A 626 9.24 -38.94 28.46
CA VAL A 626 8.45 -39.28 27.27
C VAL A 626 7.37 -38.23 27.09
N PHE A 627 7.36 -37.62 25.91
CA PHE A 627 6.35 -36.66 25.47
C PHE A 627 5.28 -37.41 24.68
N ASN A 628 4.07 -37.48 25.21
CA ASN A 628 2.92 -38.02 24.50
C ASN A 628 2.11 -36.85 23.91
N PHE A 629 2.04 -36.79 22.59
CA PHE A 629 1.16 -35.86 21.88
C PHE A 629 -0.16 -36.56 21.62
N LYS A 630 -1.26 -35.91 21.98
CA LYS A 630 -2.61 -36.35 21.65
C LYS A 630 -3.35 -35.22 20.97
N LYS A 631 -3.95 -35.49 19.82
CA LYS A 631 -4.76 -34.50 19.11
C LYS A 631 -5.89 -34.01 20.02
N ASP A 632 -5.98 -32.70 20.17
CA ASP A 632 -7.05 -32.06 20.91
C ASP A 632 -8.31 -32.10 20.02
N GLY A 633 -9.37 -32.75 20.49
CA GLY A 633 -10.61 -32.97 19.73
C GLY A 633 -11.46 -31.70 19.52
N GLY A 634 -10.92 -30.52 19.84
CA GLY A 634 -11.56 -29.22 19.64
C GLY A 634 -11.56 -28.74 18.17
N SER A 635 -12.12 -27.54 17.95
CA SER A 635 -12.31 -26.95 16.61
C SER A 635 -11.04 -26.45 15.91
N LYS A 636 -9.87 -26.48 16.58
CA LYS A 636 -8.60 -26.01 16.01
C LYS A 636 -7.84 -27.18 15.38
N THR A 637 -7.68 -27.14 14.06
CA THR A 637 -6.79 -28.05 13.33
C THR A 637 -5.36 -27.94 13.88
N ASN A 638 -4.68 -29.09 14.04
CA ASN A 638 -3.30 -29.19 14.55
C ASN A 638 -3.08 -28.70 16.01
N SER A 639 -4.12 -28.73 16.85
CA SER A 639 -4.00 -28.59 18.31
C SER A 639 -3.67 -29.93 18.96
N TYR A 640 -2.76 -29.92 19.92
CA TYR A 640 -2.31 -31.10 20.66
C TYR A 640 -2.28 -30.81 22.16
N VAL A 641 -2.78 -31.78 22.93
CA VAL A 641 -2.47 -31.91 24.36
C VAL A 641 -1.17 -32.70 24.46
N VAL A 642 -0.13 -32.08 25.02
CA VAL A 642 1.18 -32.71 25.22
C VAL A 642 1.32 -33.09 26.68
N THR A 643 1.53 -34.37 26.94
CA THR A 643 1.75 -34.91 28.28
C THR A 643 3.17 -35.44 28.41
N VAL A 644 3.96 -34.87 29.30
CA VAL A 644 5.33 -35.29 29.59
C VAL A 644 5.32 -36.18 30.82
N LYS A 645 5.78 -37.42 30.68
CA LYS A 645 6.02 -38.34 31.79
C LYS A 645 7.51 -38.40 32.09
N TYR A 646 7.90 -38.19 33.34
CA TYR A 646 9.29 -38.23 33.79
C TYR A 646 9.37 -38.79 35.22
N LYS A 647 10.58 -38.99 35.75
CA LYS A 647 10.79 -39.38 37.16
C LYS A 647 11.46 -38.23 37.91
N ASP A 648 11.09 -38.02 39.17
CA ASP A 648 11.81 -37.09 40.05
C ASP A 648 13.15 -37.68 40.55
N ASP A 649 13.87 -36.92 41.37
CA ASP A 649 15.16 -37.29 41.98
C ASP A 649 15.08 -38.56 42.86
N LYS A 650 13.88 -38.94 43.29
CA LYS A 650 13.59 -40.15 44.08
C LYS A 650 13.05 -41.29 43.23
N GLY A 651 13.03 -41.13 41.90
CA GLY A 651 12.53 -42.13 40.96
C GLY A 651 11.01 -42.23 40.90
N LYS A 652 10.27 -41.32 41.56
CA LYS A 652 8.80 -41.32 41.55
C LYS A 652 8.28 -40.78 40.20
N PRO A 653 7.26 -41.40 39.60
CA PRO A 653 6.70 -40.92 38.34
C PRO A 653 5.98 -39.58 38.52
N MET A 654 6.26 -38.67 37.60
CA MET A 654 5.72 -37.32 37.53
C MET A 654 5.13 -37.05 36.13
N THR A 655 4.16 -36.16 36.07
CA THR A 655 3.48 -35.79 34.81
C THR A 655 3.30 -34.28 34.73
N ALA A 656 3.54 -33.70 33.55
CA ALA A 656 3.20 -32.32 33.22
C ALA A 656 2.43 -32.26 31.89
N THR A 657 1.50 -31.31 31.75
CA THR A 657 0.67 -31.19 30.55
C THR A 657 0.62 -29.75 30.05
N CYS A 658 0.63 -29.57 28.73
CA CYS A 658 0.33 -28.29 28.10
C CYS A 658 -0.48 -28.49 26.81
N ASN A 659 -1.11 -27.41 26.34
CA ASN A 659 -1.66 -27.37 24.99
C ASN A 659 -0.65 -26.70 24.07
N THR A 660 -0.48 -27.24 22.87
CA THR A 660 0.33 -26.65 21.82
C THR A 660 -0.42 -26.70 20.50
N VAL A 661 -0.06 -25.81 19.58
CA VAL A 661 -0.56 -25.82 18.21
C VAL A 661 0.66 -25.89 17.30
N LEU A 662 0.70 -26.91 16.42
CA LEU A 662 1.68 -26.93 15.35
C LEU A 662 1.25 -25.87 14.32
N LYS A 663 2.01 -24.78 14.26
CA LYS A 663 1.75 -23.68 13.34
C LYS A 663 2.11 -24.09 11.92
N GLN A 664 1.62 -23.29 10.98
CA GLN A 664 1.72 -23.52 9.54
C GLN A 664 3.16 -23.47 9.02
N ASP A 665 4.05 -22.74 9.71
CA ASP A 665 5.49 -22.66 9.42
C ASP A 665 6.28 -23.84 10.01
N GLY A 666 5.59 -24.86 10.54
CA GLY A 666 6.20 -25.99 11.24
C GLY A 666 6.67 -25.67 12.65
N SER A 667 6.49 -24.43 13.13
CA SER A 667 6.87 -24.04 14.49
C SER A 667 5.83 -24.47 15.51
N LEU A 668 6.27 -24.73 16.73
CA LEU A 668 5.39 -24.97 17.87
C LEU A 668 5.99 -24.37 19.14
N LYS A 669 5.13 -24.12 20.11
CA LYS A 669 5.52 -23.62 21.43
C LYS A 669 4.82 -24.40 22.52
N MET A 670 5.61 -25.09 23.34
CA MET A 670 5.13 -25.80 24.52
C MET A 670 5.54 -25.03 25.77
N SER A 671 4.63 -24.92 26.73
CA SER A 671 4.92 -24.26 28.00
C SER A 671 4.37 -25.06 29.16
N PHE A 672 5.28 -25.54 30.01
CA PHE A 672 4.94 -26.31 31.18
C PHE A 672 5.18 -25.46 32.43
N TRP A 673 4.13 -25.33 33.25
CA TRP A 673 4.14 -24.51 34.47
C TRP A 673 4.07 -25.41 35.70
N ASP A 674 4.98 -25.20 36.66
CA ASP A 674 4.87 -25.74 38.00
C ASP A 674 4.41 -24.66 38.96
N SER A 675 3.15 -24.77 39.39
CA SER A 675 2.53 -23.85 40.34
C SER A 675 3.17 -23.85 41.73
N LYS A 676 3.83 -24.92 42.16
CA LYS A 676 4.42 -25.01 43.51
C LYS A 676 5.68 -24.17 43.64
N THR A 677 6.50 -24.16 42.58
CA THR A 677 7.77 -23.41 42.54
C THR A 677 7.65 -22.12 41.74
N ALA A 678 6.48 -21.82 41.18
CA ALA A 678 6.29 -20.74 40.21
C ALA A 678 7.31 -20.76 39.05
N SER A 679 7.68 -21.96 38.61
CA SER A 679 8.68 -22.15 37.55
C SER A 679 8.02 -22.54 36.23
N ARG A 680 8.60 -22.10 35.12
CA ARG A 680 8.11 -22.35 33.77
C ARG A 680 9.23 -22.79 32.86
N ILE A 681 9.09 -23.92 32.19
CA ILE A 681 9.92 -24.23 31.03
C ILE A 681 9.13 -23.95 29.75
N VAL A 682 9.76 -23.25 28.82
CA VAL A 682 9.22 -22.92 27.50
C VAL A 682 10.10 -23.59 26.47
N LEU A 683 9.50 -24.41 25.61
CA LEU A 683 10.18 -25.05 24.48
C LEU A 683 9.61 -24.45 23.20
N GLU A 684 10.47 -23.77 22.44
CA GLU A 684 10.15 -23.22 21.13
C GLU A 684 10.97 -23.96 20.09
N GLY A 685 10.32 -24.49 19.07
CA GLY A 685 11.02 -25.28 18.06
C GLY A 685 10.21 -25.50 16.81
N PHE A 686 10.76 -26.34 15.95
CA PHE A 686 10.27 -26.59 14.61
C PHE A 686 10.30 -28.10 14.33
N LEU A 687 9.42 -28.54 13.43
CA LEU A 687 9.54 -29.85 12.82
C LEU A 687 10.76 -29.87 11.90
N LEU A 688 11.75 -30.68 12.26
CA LEU A 688 12.99 -30.86 11.50
C LEU A 688 12.78 -31.93 10.41
N GLU A 689 12.10 -33.03 10.76
CA GLU A 689 11.75 -34.17 9.89
C GLU A 689 10.47 -34.86 10.41
N ASP A 690 9.88 -35.81 9.67
CA ASP A 690 8.60 -36.49 10.01
C ASP A 690 8.55 -37.07 11.44
N ASN A 691 9.70 -37.40 12.02
CA ASN A 691 9.84 -38.00 13.34
C ASN A 691 10.77 -37.23 14.26
N THR A 692 11.10 -35.98 13.93
CA THR A 692 12.03 -35.16 14.72
C THR A 692 11.54 -33.73 14.89
N LEU A 693 11.38 -33.30 16.14
CA LEU A 693 11.21 -31.88 16.51
C LEU A 693 12.51 -31.38 17.16
N GLY A 694 12.83 -30.10 17.00
CA GLY A 694 13.94 -29.52 17.75
C GLY A 694 13.88 -28.02 17.80
N GLY A 695 14.60 -27.43 18.76
CA GLY A 695 14.59 -26.00 18.96
C GLY A 695 15.33 -25.56 20.21
N LYS A 696 14.92 -24.43 20.76
CA LYS A 696 15.48 -23.83 21.97
C LYS A 696 14.52 -23.99 23.14
N PHE A 697 15.07 -24.07 24.34
CA PHE A 697 14.28 -23.96 25.56
C PHE A 697 14.77 -22.80 26.43
N ASP A 698 13.86 -22.24 27.21
CA ASP A 698 14.10 -21.24 28.24
C ASP A 698 13.40 -21.71 29.54
N LEU A 699 14.17 -21.81 30.61
CA LEU A 699 13.69 -22.09 31.96
C LEU A 699 13.60 -20.79 32.76
N LYS A 700 12.42 -20.54 33.30
CA LYS A 700 12.13 -19.46 34.24
C LYS A 700 11.89 -20.04 35.61
N VAL A 701 12.57 -19.55 36.64
CA VAL A 701 12.48 -20.11 38.00
C VAL A 701 11.92 -19.05 38.95
N PHE A 702 11.01 -19.46 39.85
CA PHE A 702 10.38 -18.62 40.89
C PHE A 702 9.64 -17.37 40.37
N GLY A 703 9.22 -17.36 39.11
CA GLY A 703 8.53 -16.23 38.47
C GLY A 703 9.38 -14.94 38.32
N MET A 704 10.63 -14.94 38.76
CA MET A 704 11.49 -13.75 38.86
C MET A 704 12.74 -13.84 37.98
N LEU A 705 13.28 -15.04 37.77
CA LEU A 705 14.50 -15.24 36.97
C LEU A 705 14.12 -15.74 35.57
N ASN A 706 14.21 -14.86 34.57
CA ASN A 706 14.13 -15.24 33.15
C ASN A 706 15.50 -15.76 32.67
N GLY A 707 15.52 -16.73 31.75
CA GLY A 707 16.78 -17.28 31.22
C GLY A 707 17.61 -18.01 32.28
N ALA A 708 16.96 -18.59 33.31
CA ALA A 708 17.67 -19.29 34.39
C ALA A 708 18.48 -20.47 33.86
N LEU A 709 17.96 -21.14 32.83
CA LEU A 709 18.68 -22.11 32.01
C LEU A 709 18.14 -22.04 30.59
N GLU A 710 19.03 -21.95 29.62
CA GLU A 710 18.75 -21.94 28.20
C GLU A 710 19.56 -23.05 27.51
N GLY A 711 19.07 -23.50 26.37
CA GLY A 711 19.76 -24.50 25.57
C GLY A 711 18.94 -24.96 24.40
N THR A 712 19.33 -26.09 23.82
CA THR A 712 18.61 -26.73 22.74
C THR A 712 17.92 -28.00 23.21
N TRP A 713 16.90 -28.40 22.49
CA TRP A 713 16.23 -29.68 22.70
C TRP A 713 15.92 -30.34 21.38
N LYS A 714 15.83 -31.66 21.41
CA LYS A 714 15.43 -32.52 20.29
C LYS A 714 14.45 -33.57 20.79
N LEU A 715 13.30 -33.69 20.16
CA LEU A 715 12.38 -34.81 20.35
C LEU A 715 12.48 -35.75 19.15
N THR A 716 12.56 -37.05 19.41
CA THR A 716 12.49 -38.09 18.38
C THR A 716 11.28 -38.97 18.63
N ARG A 717 10.45 -39.21 17.61
CA ARG A 717 9.27 -40.06 17.73
C ARG A 717 9.69 -41.50 17.99
N LYS A 718 9.02 -42.16 18.93
CA LYS A 718 9.16 -43.61 19.12
C LYS A 718 8.48 -44.32 17.94
N PRO A 719 9.09 -45.41 17.43
CA PRO A 719 8.48 -46.23 16.38
C PRO A 719 7.13 -46.82 16.79
#